data_AF-A0A9P7TF44-F1
#
_entry.id   AF-A0A9P7TF44-F1
#
_cell.length_a   1.000
_cell.length_b   1.000
_cell.length_c   1.000
_cell.angle_alpha   90.00
_cell.angle_beta   90.00
_cell.angle_gamma   90.00
#
_symmetry.space_group_name_H-M   'P 1'
#
loop_
_entity.id
_entity.type
_entity.pdbx_description
1 polymer ?
#
loop_
_entity_poly.entity_id
_entity_poly.type
_entity_poly.pdbx_seq_one_letter_code
_entity_poly.pdbx_strand_id
1 'polypeptide(L)'
;MRPSSSQALSGLRRARLNISDRLQSVCSRSWPGGARWSSTNPAALSSSKKPYYITTPIFYVNDAPHIGHFYSMVLGDVLKRWQQLKGNEAFLLTGTDEHGSKVQRAAEKEGVDIKEFCDTNSNKFRDLAAAGGILNDAFMRTTDPQHKEAVSEFWLQLKHALPEHLGLYKGTHKGWYAVSDECFYPESMVRTGIVPQTGKKTMVSVETGSEVEWVEEETWFFPLTKYKNRLLKFYDENPHWITPAHRLKEVRQWVKDNLQDLSITRPASRLSWGIPDPEDDSQTIYVWVDALVNYITQAGYGSKWHSRSEGMGIWPADMQIVGKDILRFHAIYWPALLMALELPPPRHLLCHNHWTMSNQKMSKSVGNVVNPFFALQRWDVDALRYYLMRNAGLSRDMSYSNQQIGVVYMKELQANMGNLLYRITRSKLKERWSLVEVMRDFREGKIQAMARKYSGTQYTSLNEYLTDCPAEYCERLDHCHTSGALLELFRLLTETNRYISETAPWKLAKEEGPKARMLLHLVIYNAAEALRIAAILLQPIMPTKAGLMLDELGVAPDRRTIEYAVKGKDSSYGVDFLMDGSPDASARMNKWKSIFPPMPDAEGFNKTFLKRLKIAFSDVTTNPRNQVADYMVMELRFGKHEAAEMLDQMVAVKQAAAQQTADETPTRPPSRGAIQEATASEPLTLQEEYENQRSWRVSCDKLTFIVCEAPAPGASAIIHAGIADAEEHMRGDINMFIYRDELGTPGDETAGQLRGEIDVMVAEKGHWRKGYGRAAVESLLIYVRRNLEGILKEYGGGEEARMAGLMVKIKEDNVGSRALFGGLGFRQTGEVNYFGEVMMVITWRDVEDLVDGWFRTETENERRAYEEIRYEGGR
;
A
#
# COMPACT_ATOMS: atom_id res chain seq x y z
N MET A 1 1.85 -25.84 72.74
CA MET A 1 3.22 -26.17 72.26
C MET A 1 3.44 -25.49 70.92
N ARG A 2 4.40 -24.55 70.85
CA ARG A 2 5.07 -24.05 69.62
C ARG A 2 6.15 -25.08 69.18
N PRO A 3 6.87 -24.96 68.02
CA PRO A 3 6.71 -24.10 66.82
C PRO A 3 6.93 -24.85 65.46
N SER A 4 6.46 -24.32 64.31
CA SER A 4 7.18 -23.66 63.18
C SER A 4 7.99 -24.50 62.16
N SER A 5 7.79 -24.10 60.88
CA SER A 5 8.72 -23.98 59.73
C SER A 5 9.22 -25.20 58.93
N SER A 6 8.70 -25.28 57.70
CA SER A 6 9.35 -25.48 56.38
C SER A 6 10.46 -26.54 56.18
N GLN A 7 10.22 -27.52 55.31
CA GLN A 7 11.01 -27.75 54.08
C GLN A 7 10.41 -28.85 53.15
N ALA A 8 10.15 -28.43 51.91
CA ALA A 8 10.26 -29.12 50.62
C ALA A 8 10.05 -30.65 50.47
N LEU A 9 8.98 -31.04 49.76
CA LEU A 9 8.88 -32.20 48.85
C LEU A 9 7.89 -31.82 47.73
N SER A 10 8.35 -31.36 46.55
CA SER A 10 8.70 -32.17 45.36
C SER A 10 7.55 -33.04 44.84
N GLY A 11 6.91 -32.61 43.74
CA GLY A 11 6.10 -33.49 42.90
C GLY A 11 4.89 -32.81 42.29
N LEU A 12 5.01 -32.50 40.98
CA LEU A 12 3.97 -32.20 39.98
C LEU A 12 4.20 -30.85 39.27
N ARG A 13 5.25 -30.81 38.43
CA ARG A 13 5.34 -29.86 37.32
C ARG A 13 4.65 -30.44 36.09
N ARG A 14 3.69 -29.66 35.57
CA ARG A 14 3.07 -29.76 34.24
C ARG A 14 4.13 -29.90 33.15
N ALA A 15 3.99 -30.92 32.32
CA ALA A 15 4.76 -31.12 31.11
C ALA A 15 4.41 -30.03 30.07
N ARG A 16 5.42 -29.24 29.68
CA ARG A 16 5.48 -28.52 28.41
C ARG A 16 6.03 -29.51 27.39
N LEU A 17 5.30 -29.76 26.30
CA LEU A 17 5.78 -30.58 25.19
C LEU A 17 6.73 -29.73 24.33
N ASN A 18 8.01 -30.12 24.35
CA ASN A 18 9.07 -29.62 23.46
C ASN A 18 8.86 -30.21 22.06
N ILE A 19 8.62 -29.36 21.07
CA ILE A 19 8.76 -29.70 19.65
C ILE A 19 10.13 -29.14 19.21
N SER A 20 11.20 -29.90 19.45
CA SER A 20 12.55 -29.59 18.92
C SER A 20 13.28 -30.75 18.27
N ASP A 21 12.79 -31.99 18.33
CA ASP A 21 13.66 -33.16 18.07
C ASP A 21 13.36 -33.94 16.77
N ARG A 22 12.79 -33.29 15.74
CA ARG A 22 12.59 -33.95 14.43
C ARG A 22 13.20 -33.24 13.21
N LEU A 23 14.25 -32.45 13.42
CA LEU A 23 15.06 -31.83 12.35
C LEU A 23 16.57 -32.09 12.47
N GLN A 24 17.01 -33.21 13.08
CA GLN A 24 18.43 -33.48 13.31
C GLN A 24 19.08 -34.61 12.50
N SER A 25 18.43 -35.23 11.52
CA SER A 25 19.16 -36.20 10.66
C SER A 25 18.72 -36.10 9.21
N VAL A 26 19.31 -35.13 8.49
CA VAL A 26 19.87 -35.18 7.12
C VAL A 26 20.15 -33.70 6.75
N CYS A 27 21.20 -33.13 7.34
CA CYS A 27 21.79 -31.84 6.91
C CYS A 27 23.19 -31.71 7.52
N SER A 28 24.11 -32.56 7.06
CA SER A 28 25.55 -32.41 7.31
C SER A 28 26.25 -31.95 6.04
N ARG A 29 25.95 -30.71 5.61
CA ARG A 29 26.87 -29.86 4.86
C ARG A 29 26.68 -28.43 5.38
N SER A 30 27.70 -27.98 6.09
CA SER A 30 27.88 -26.68 6.74
C SER A 30 27.25 -25.50 5.97
N TRP A 31 26.24 -24.89 6.56
CA TRP A 31 25.78 -23.54 6.25
C TRP A 31 26.66 -22.54 7.01
N PRO A 32 27.30 -21.55 6.37
CA PRO A 32 27.81 -20.38 7.08
C PRO A 32 26.60 -19.56 7.53
N GLY A 33 26.59 -19.17 8.82
CA GLY A 33 25.50 -18.46 9.45
C GLY A 33 25.11 -17.16 8.74
N GLY A 34 23.84 -16.80 8.87
CA GLY A 34 23.32 -15.51 8.45
C GLY A 34 24.23 -14.39 8.97
N ALA A 35 24.77 -13.63 8.03
CA ALA A 35 25.56 -12.46 8.34
C ALA A 35 24.65 -11.43 9.03
N ARG A 36 24.61 -11.49 10.37
CA ARG A 36 24.63 -10.26 11.16
C ARG A 36 25.71 -9.40 10.52
N TRP A 37 25.33 -8.22 10.04
CA TRP A 37 26.31 -7.17 9.83
C TRP A 37 27.06 -7.04 11.15
N SER A 38 28.30 -7.53 11.20
CA SER A 38 29.08 -7.45 12.41
C SER A 38 29.39 -5.98 12.64
N SER A 39 28.67 -5.37 13.58
CA SER A 39 29.25 -4.31 14.37
C SER A 39 30.58 -4.82 14.93
N THR A 40 31.60 -3.97 14.86
CA THR A 40 32.98 -4.11 15.40
C THR A 40 34.01 -4.75 14.48
N ASN A 41 34.58 -3.93 13.61
CA ASN A 41 36.04 -3.80 13.58
C ASN A 41 36.38 -2.51 14.36
N PRO A 42 36.93 -2.56 15.59
CA PRO A 42 37.16 -1.36 16.41
C PRO A 42 38.26 -0.42 15.88
N ALA A 43 38.87 -0.72 14.74
CA ALA A 43 40.08 -0.04 14.28
C ALA A 43 39.97 0.67 12.91
N ALA A 44 38.76 0.85 12.36
CA ALA A 44 38.59 1.61 11.12
C ALA A 44 37.47 2.64 11.25
N LEU A 45 37.92 3.90 11.39
CA LEU A 45 37.18 5.16 11.28
C LEU A 45 36.23 5.48 12.44
N SER A 46 36.78 6.08 13.49
CA SER A 46 36.02 6.98 14.37
C SER A 46 35.43 8.10 13.53
N SER A 47 34.19 7.95 13.08
CA SER A 47 33.50 9.06 12.45
C SER A 47 33.19 10.08 13.57
N SER A 48 33.79 11.27 13.48
CA SER A 48 33.53 12.39 14.40
C SER A 48 32.15 13.03 14.18
N LYS A 49 31.28 12.39 13.39
CA LYS A 49 29.96 12.89 12.97
C LYS A 49 28.87 12.04 13.62
N LYS A 50 27.79 12.69 14.07
CA LYS A 50 26.62 11.98 14.58
C LYS A 50 26.01 11.07 13.49
N PRO A 51 25.45 9.91 13.84
CA PRO A 51 24.65 9.10 12.93
C PRO A 51 23.52 9.90 12.24
N TYR A 52 23.18 9.50 11.02
CA TYR A 52 22.01 10.01 10.29
C TYR A 52 20.74 9.50 10.98
N TYR A 53 19.99 10.41 11.61
CA TYR A 53 18.87 10.04 12.48
C TYR A 53 17.54 10.13 11.75
N ILE A 54 16.85 8.99 11.61
CA ILE A 54 15.57 8.81 10.93
C ILE A 54 14.51 8.42 11.97
N THR A 55 13.33 9.02 11.88
CA THR A 55 12.17 8.66 12.70
C THR A 55 10.97 8.32 11.84
N THR A 56 10.19 7.31 12.24
CA THR A 56 8.83 7.10 11.75
C THR A 56 7.84 7.77 12.71
N PRO A 57 6.56 7.91 12.36
CA PRO A 57 5.53 8.14 13.37
C PRO A 57 5.57 7.01 14.39
N ILE A 58 5.24 7.32 15.63
CA ILE A 58 4.83 6.31 16.60
C ILE A 58 3.34 6.02 16.44
N PHE A 59 2.94 4.77 16.57
CA PHE A 59 1.60 4.32 16.22
C PHE A 59 0.71 4.15 17.45
N TYR A 60 -0.52 4.66 17.39
CA TYR A 60 -1.50 4.46 18.45
C TYR A 60 -1.81 2.97 18.64
N VAL A 61 -1.75 2.51 19.90
CA VAL A 61 -2.02 1.11 20.27
C VAL A 61 -3.49 0.80 20.52
N ASN A 62 -4.40 1.70 20.14
CA ASN A 62 -5.82 1.45 20.25
C ASN A 62 -6.28 0.30 19.35
N ASP A 63 -5.45 -0.14 18.39
CA ASP A 63 -5.74 -1.32 17.59
C ASP A 63 -4.53 -1.98 16.90
N ALA A 64 -4.75 -3.14 16.29
CA ALA A 64 -3.80 -3.91 15.51
C ALA A 64 -3.32 -3.16 14.24
N PRO A 65 -2.07 -3.37 13.82
CA PRO A 65 -1.50 -2.65 12.68
C PRO A 65 -2.13 -3.05 11.34
N HIS A 66 -2.14 -2.11 10.40
CA HIS A 66 -2.54 -2.32 9.00
C HIS A 66 -1.41 -1.99 8.02
N ILE A 67 -1.62 -2.23 6.72
CA ILE A 67 -0.60 -2.01 5.68
C ILE A 67 -0.06 -0.56 5.62
N GLY A 68 -0.85 0.42 6.06
CA GLY A 68 -0.43 1.83 6.14
C GLY A 68 0.67 2.06 7.19
N HIS A 69 0.53 1.45 8.38
CA HIS A 69 1.59 1.46 9.40
C HIS A 69 2.84 0.75 8.90
N PHE A 70 2.65 -0.41 8.25
CA PHE A 70 3.76 -1.16 7.68
C PHE A 70 4.52 -0.36 6.63
N TYR A 71 3.81 0.38 5.78
CA TYR A 71 4.43 1.27 4.79
C TYR A 71 5.35 2.32 5.41
N SER A 72 4.92 3.01 6.48
CA SER A 72 5.78 4.00 7.18
C SER A 72 7.05 3.34 7.74
N MET A 73 6.94 2.14 8.30
CA MET A 73 8.10 1.37 8.77
C MET A 73 9.05 0.98 7.64
N VAL A 74 8.53 0.45 6.53
CA VAL A 74 9.33 0.07 5.35
C VAL A 74 10.04 1.29 4.76
N LEU A 75 9.36 2.43 4.65
CA LEU A 75 9.97 3.66 4.13
C LEU A 75 11.13 4.13 5.02
N GLY A 76 10.96 4.12 6.35
CA GLY A 76 12.04 4.45 7.29
C GLY A 76 13.23 3.50 7.19
N ASP A 77 12.96 2.20 7.06
CA ASP A 77 13.99 1.17 6.88
C ASP A 77 14.73 1.30 5.54
N VAL A 78 14.02 1.57 4.44
CA VAL A 78 14.63 1.83 3.13
C VAL A 78 15.58 3.02 3.20
N LEU A 79 15.16 4.13 3.83
CA LEU A 79 16.01 5.31 3.97
C LEU A 79 17.22 5.07 4.88
N LYS A 80 17.06 4.28 5.97
CA LYS A 80 18.19 3.86 6.80
C LYS A 80 19.19 3.03 6.00
N ARG A 81 18.72 1.98 5.33
CA ARG A 81 19.56 1.09 4.53
C ARG A 81 20.21 1.84 3.38
N TRP A 82 19.55 2.84 2.82
CA TRP A 82 20.15 3.73 1.82
C TRP A 82 21.35 4.50 2.36
N GLN A 83 21.23 5.10 3.56
CA GLN A 83 22.37 5.76 4.20
C GLN A 83 23.50 4.79 4.52
N GLN A 84 23.18 3.58 4.99
CA GLN A 84 24.17 2.53 5.24
C GLN A 84 24.86 2.05 3.96
N LEU A 85 24.12 1.93 2.84
CA LEU A 85 24.68 1.57 1.55
C LEU A 85 25.66 2.62 1.02
N LYS A 86 25.44 3.89 1.37
CA LYS A 86 26.35 5.02 1.13
C LYS A 86 27.53 5.09 2.10
N GLY A 87 27.61 4.18 3.08
CA GLY A 87 28.69 4.14 4.08
C GLY A 87 28.47 5.07 5.28
N ASN A 88 27.28 5.63 5.47
CA ASN A 88 26.95 6.46 6.63
C ASN A 88 26.43 5.59 7.78
N GLU A 89 26.80 5.93 9.02
CA GLU A 89 26.07 5.46 10.19
C GLU A 89 24.65 6.04 10.18
N ALA A 90 23.64 5.23 10.46
CA ALA A 90 22.25 5.65 10.48
C ALA A 90 21.49 4.98 11.62
N PHE A 91 20.63 5.76 12.28
CA PHE A 91 19.81 5.33 13.39
C PHE A 91 18.34 5.52 13.03
N LEU A 92 17.53 4.46 13.17
CA LEU A 92 16.09 4.46 12.91
C LEU A 92 15.32 4.25 14.22
N LEU A 93 14.52 5.25 14.58
CA LEU A 93 13.52 5.16 15.64
C LEU A 93 12.13 4.90 15.06
N THR A 94 11.44 3.93 15.64
CA THR A 94 9.99 3.71 15.49
C THR A 94 9.40 3.41 16.87
N GLY A 95 8.09 3.22 16.98
CA GLY A 95 7.49 2.93 18.27
C GLY A 95 5.98 3.05 18.32
N THR A 96 5.46 3.13 19.54
CA THR A 96 4.04 3.19 19.83
C THR A 96 3.67 4.33 20.76
N ASP A 97 2.58 4.99 20.42
CA ASP A 97 1.88 5.96 21.26
C ASP A 97 0.80 5.23 22.06
N GLU A 98 0.95 5.26 23.37
CA GLU A 98 0.23 4.41 24.31
C GLU A 98 -0.67 5.18 25.26
N HIS A 99 -0.73 6.50 25.15
CA HIS A 99 -1.58 7.35 26.01
C HIS A 99 -2.80 7.89 25.25
N GLY A 100 -3.70 8.56 25.99
CA GLY A 100 -4.87 9.22 25.41
C GLY A 100 -6.18 8.46 25.59
N SER A 101 -7.28 9.18 25.38
CA SER A 101 -8.63 8.70 25.69
C SER A 101 -9.10 7.57 24.76
N LYS A 102 -8.59 7.53 23.53
CA LYS A 102 -8.82 6.40 22.59
C LYS A 102 -8.34 5.08 23.13
N VAL A 103 -7.12 5.04 23.66
CA VAL A 103 -6.51 3.82 24.20
C VAL A 103 -7.29 3.39 25.44
N GLN A 104 -7.65 4.36 26.29
CA GLN A 104 -8.48 4.10 27.47
C GLN A 104 -9.84 3.50 27.12
N ARG A 105 -10.59 4.13 26.21
CA ARG A 105 -11.91 3.63 25.77
C ARG A 105 -11.80 2.27 25.07
N ALA A 106 -10.73 2.01 24.32
CA ALA A 106 -10.51 0.72 23.67
C ALA A 106 -10.28 -0.40 24.68
N ALA A 107 -9.43 -0.16 25.69
CA ALA A 107 -9.19 -1.11 26.78
C ALA A 107 -10.46 -1.38 27.61
N GLU A 108 -11.19 -0.32 27.97
CA GLU A 108 -12.48 -0.42 28.69
C GLU A 108 -13.51 -1.25 27.90
N LYS A 109 -13.59 -1.04 26.57
CA LYS A 109 -14.50 -1.78 25.68
C LYS A 109 -14.14 -3.27 25.61
N GLU A 110 -12.86 -3.63 25.67
CA GLU A 110 -12.41 -5.02 25.68
C GLU A 110 -12.42 -5.65 27.09
N GLY A 111 -12.62 -4.84 28.14
CA GLY A 111 -12.64 -5.30 29.52
C GLY A 111 -11.26 -5.76 30.04
N VAL A 112 -10.18 -5.19 29.50
CA VAL A 112 -8.78 -5.54 29.83
C VAL A 112 -8.11 -4.39 30.56
N ASP A 113 -7.16 -4.68 31.45
CA ASP A 113 -6.30 -3.65 32.04
C ASP A 113 -5.59 -2.85 30.94
N ILE A 114 -5.58 -1.54 31.07
CA ILE A 114 -5.09 -0.63 30.02
C ILE A 114 -3.60 -0.80 29.73
N LYS A 115 -2.78 -1.13 30.74
CA LYS A 115 -1.36 -1.38 30.54
C LYS A 115 -1.15 -2.70 29.81
N GLU A 116 -1.89 -3.74 30.17
CA GLU A 116 -1.88 -5.04 29.49
C GLU A 116 -2.35 -4.92 28.03
N PHE A 117 -3.38 -4.11 27.78
CA PHE A 117 -3.86 -3.79 26.43
C PHE A 117 -2.77 -3.10 25.59
N CYS A 118 -2.12 -2.06 26.14
CA CYS A 118 -0.99 -1.38 25.50
C CYS A 118 0.18 -2.34 25.23
N ASP A 119 0.55 -3.18 26.21
CA ASP A 119 1.61 -4.18 26.06
C ASP A 119 1.32 -5.15 24.92
N THR A 120 0.11 -5.68 24.87
CA THR A 120 -0.32 -6.62 23.83
C THR A 120 -0.28 -5.99 22.44
N ASN A 121 -0.85 -4.80 22.28
CA ASN A 121 -0.91 -4.15 20.97
C ASN A 121 0.46 -3.60 20.53
N SER A 122 1.26 -3.05 21.46
CA SER A 122 2.63 -2.64 21.17
C SER A 122 3.50 -3.81 20.68
N ASN A 123 3.34 -4.99 21.29
CA ASN A 123 4.01 -6.20 20.82
C ASN A 123 3.60 -6.58 19.39
N LYS A 124 2.33 -6.41 18.99
CA LYS A 124 1.91 -6.65 17.59
C LYS A 124 2.64 -5.74 16.60
N PHE A 125 2.90 -4.47 16.94
CA PHE A 125 3.69 -3.57 16.09
C PHE A 125 5.17 -3.97 16.04
N ARG A 126 5.74 -4.41 17.17
CA ARG A 126 7.11 -4.93 17.24
C ARG A 126 7.27 -6.21 16.42
N ASP A 127 6.31 -7.12 16.52
CA ASP A 127 6.27 -8.37 15.75
C ASP A 127 6.13 -8.08 14.25
N LEU A 128 5.34 -7.06 13.88
CA LEU A 128 5.24 -6.63 12.50
C LEU A 128 6.57 -6.08 11.97
N ALA A 129 7.27 -5.25 12.74
CA ALA A 129 8.59 -4.75 12.38
C ALA A 129 9.58 -5.91 12.15
N ALA A 130 9.59 -6.90 13.05
CA ALA A 130 10.41 -8.10 12.91
C ALA A 130 10.03 -8.95 11.68
N ALA A 131 8.73 -9.23 11.49
CA ALA A 131 8.22 -10.01 10.36
C ALA A 131 8.49 -9.34 8.99
N GLY A 132 8.49 -8.00 8.95
CA GLY A 132 8.78 -7.22 7.76
C GLY A 132 10.26 -6.92 7.50
N GLY A 133 11.17 -7.43 8.34
CA GLY A 133 12.61 -7.22 8.20
C GLY A 133 13.04 -5.76 8.44
N ILE A 134 12.30 -5.02 9.25
CA ILE A 134 12.58 -3.61 9.59
C ILE A 134 13.79 -3.57 10.54
N LEU A 135 14.83 -2.82 10.15
CA LEU A 135 16.06 -2.68 10.91
C LEU A 135 16.00 -1.41 11.78
N ASN A 136 15.01 -1.28 12.66
CA ASN A 136 14.98 -0.18 13.63
C ASN A 136 15.99 -0.42 14.78
N ASP A 137 16.65 0.64 15.24
CA ASP A 137 17.63 0.57 16.34
C ASP A 137 16.96 0.78 17.71
N ALA A 138 15.84 1.51 17.72
CA ALA A 138 15.00 1.69 18.89
C ALA A 138 13.53 1.46 18.54
N PHE A 139 12.80 0.90 19.51
CA PHE A 139 11.35 0.79 19.49
C PHE A 139 10.83 1.47 20.76
N MET A 140 10.44 2.73 20.65
CA MET A 140 9.99 3.56 21.78
C MET A 140 8.57 3.21 22.16
N ARG A 141 8.28 3.23 23.47
CA ARG A 141 6.92 3.18 23.99
C ARG A 141 6.71 4.39 24.87
N THR A 142 5.62 5.13 24.69
CA THR A 142 5.39 6.32 25.53
C THR A 142 5.13 5.97 27.01
N THR A 143 4.82 4.71 27.32
CA THR A 143 4.75 4.24 28.71
C THR A 143 6.11 3.91 29.36
N ASP A 144 7.21 3.95 28.61
CA ASP A 144 8.54 3.65 29.14
C ASP A 144 8.98 4.69 30.19
N PRO A 145 9.59 4.28 31.32
CA PRO A 145 9.98 5.19 32.40
C PRO A 145 10.88 6.35 31.94
N GLN A 146 11.86 6.05 31.07
CA GLN A 146 12.76 7.06 30.52
C GLN A 146 12.01 8.15 29.74
N HIS A 147 10.95 7.77 29.02
CA HIS A 147 10.14 8.73 28.28
C HIS A 147 9.31 9.60 29.21
N LYS A 148 8.73 9.01 30.27
CA LYS A 148 8.00 9.76 31.29
C LYS A 148 8.89 10.82 31.94
N GLU A 149 10.11 10.47 32.31
CA GLU A 149 11.10 11.40 32.85
C GLU A 149 11.43 12.53 31.85
N ALA A 150 11.67 12.18 30.58
CA ALA A 150 11.95 13.17 29.53
C ALA A 150 10.77 14.14 29.31
N VAL A 151 9.53 13.66 29.34
CA VAL A 151 8.33 14.51 29.23
C VAL A 151 8.15 15.39 30.45
N SER A 152 8.33 14.85 31.66
CA SER A 152 8.26 15.62 32.90
C SER A 152 9.27 16.77 32.89
N GLU A 153 10.50 16.50 32.46
CA GLU A 153 11.52 17.53 32.32
C GLU A 153 11.17 18.57 31.26
N PHE A 154 10.74 18.13 30.06
CA PHE A 154 10.32 19.02 28.99
C PHE A 154 9.20 19.96 29.43
N TRP A 155 8.23 19.41 30.17
CA TRP A 155 7.11 20.14 30.72
C TRP A 155 7.54 21.20 31.74
N LEU A 156 8.38 20.84 32.70
CA LEU A 156 8.89 21.78 33.71
C LEU A 156 9.68 22.93 33.08
N GLN A 157 10.47 22.66 32.03
CA GLN A 157 11.16 23.72 31.30
C GLN A 157 10.18 24.66 30.59
N LEU A 158 9.14 24.15 29.94
CA LEU A 158 8.12 25.01 29.33
C LEU A 158 7.41 25.89 30.38
N LYS A 159 7.14 25.33 31.56
CA LYS A 159 6.43 25.99 32.64
C LYS A 159 7.26 27.08 33.31
N HIS A 160 8.55 26.84 33.53
CA HIS A 160 9.38 27.66 34.42
C HIS A 160 10.55 28.38 33.75
N ALA A 161 11.08 27.88 32.63
CA ALA A 161 12.29 28.44 32.01
C ALA A 161 12.01 29.57 31.00
N LEU A 162 10.75 29.77 30.63
CA LEU A 162 10.35 30.74 29.61
C LEU A 162 9.93 32.08 30.23
N PRO A 163 10.17 33.23 29.55
CA PRO A 163 9.59 34.50 29.94
C PRO A 163 8.06 34.40 30.05
N GLU A 164 7.44 35.08 31.02
CA GLU A 164 6.00 34.97 31.32
C GLU A 164 5.08 35.13 30.09
N HIS A 165 5.43 36.01 29.15
CA HIS A 165 4.65 36.26 27.93
C HIS A 165 4.84 35.21 26.80
N LEU A 166 5.77 34.27 26.96
CA LEU A 166 6.07 33.16 26.05
C LEU A 166 5.91 31.78 26.72
N GLY A 167 5.86 31.74 28.05
CA GLY A 167 5.66 30.54 28.84
C GLY A 167 4.21 30.07 28.92
N LEU A 168 4.01 28.96 29.60
CA LEU A 168 2.68 28.38 29.80
C LEU A 168 1.81 29.27 30.68
N TYR A 169 0.52 29.33 30.39
CA TYR A 169 -0.45 30.05 31.22
C TYR A 169 -1.71 29.20 31.44
N LYS A 170 -2.37 29.39 32.59
CA LYS A 170 -3.67 28.73 32.87
C LYS A 170 -4.80 29.51 32.19
N GLY A 171 -5.78 28.78 31.67
CA GLY A 171 -6.99 29.36 31.11
C GLY A 171 -8.14 28.36 31.05
N THR A 172 -9.35 28.86 30.82
CA THR A 172 -10.53 28.02 30.59
C THR A 172 -10.68 27.78 29.10
N HIS A 173 -10.47 26.54 28.66
CA HIS A 173 -10.76 26.13 27.30
C HIS A 173 -12.24 25.79 27.18
N LYS A 174 -12.94 26.42 26.23
CA LYS A 174 -14.32 26.07 25.84
C LYS A 174 -14.34 25.74 24.36
N GLY A 175 -14.77 24.54 23.99
CA GLY A 175 -14.85 24.19 22.57
C GLY A 175 -15.29 22.77 22.29
N TRP A 176 -15.42 22.49 21.00
CA TRP A 176 -15.82 21.18 20.48
C TRP A 176 -14.62 20.24 20.44
N TYR A 177 -14.68 19.13 21.16
CA TYR A 177 -13.63 18.12 21.24
C TYR A 177 -14.00 16.87 20.43
N ALA A 178 -13.15 16.45 19.50
CA ALA A 178 -13.28 15.15 18.84
C ALA A 178 -12.40 14.13 19.55
N VAL A 179 -13.02 13.13 20.17
CA VAL A 179 -12.27 12.03 20.80
C VAL A 179 -11.57 11.17 19.75
N SER A 180 -12.20 10.96 18.59
CA SER A 180 -11.61 10.19 17.48
C SER A 180 -10.43 10.90 16.80
N ASP A 181 -10.22 12.19 17.04
CA ASP A 181 -9.06 12.94 16.53
C ASP A 181 -8.12 13.39 17.66
N GLU A 182 -8.54 13.23 18.92
CA GLU A 182 -7.88 13.72 20.14
C GLU A 182 -7.55 15.22 20.08
N CYS A 183 -8.40 16.02 19.44
CA CYS A 183 -8.15 17.44 19.22
C CYS A 183 -9.41 18.29 19.38
N PHE A 184 -9.20 19.59 19.64
CA PHE A 184 -10.25 20.58 19.66
C PHE A 184 -10.44 21.18 18.26
N TYR A 185 -11.70 21.39 17.89
CA TYR A 185 -12.10 22.06 16.68
C TYR A 185 -12.71 23.44 17.02
N PRO A 186 -12.33 24.51 16.29
CA PRO A 186 -13.03 25.78 16.40
C PRO A 186 -14.47 25.61 15.89
N GLU A 187 -15.38 26.45 16.37
CA GLU A 187 -16.81 26.38 16.02
C GLU A 187 -17.07 26.48 14.50
N SER A 188 -16.21 27.20 13.77
CA SER A 188 -16.24 27.29 12.30
C SER A 188 -15.91 25.98 11.57
N MET A 189 -15.27 25.02 12.24
CA MET A 189 -14.87 23.71 11.70
C MET A 189 -15.77 22.58 12.20
N VAL A 190 -16.95 22.91 12.74
CA VAL A 190 -17.94 21.93 13.20
C VAL A 190 -19.28 22.20 12.51
N ARG A 191 -19.99 21.13 12.15
CA ARG A 191 -21.33 21.20 11.55
C ARG A 191 -22.25 20.15 12.15
N THR A 192 -23.56 20.33 12.01
CA THR A 192 -24.52 19.29 12.36
C THR A 192 -24.38 18.10 11.38
N GLY A 193 -24.08 16.92 11.91
CA GLY A 193 -24.08 15.64 11.20
C GLY A 193 -25.26 14.77 11.63
N ILE A 194 -25.57 13.75 10.82
CA ILE A 194 -26.55 12.72 11.16
C ILE A 194 -25.80 11.40 11.21
N VAL A 195 -25.89 10.67 12.33
CA VAL A 195 -25.31 9.34 12.45
C VAL A 195 -26.14 8.37 11.60
N PRO A 196 -25.60 7.80 10.51
CA PRO A 196 -26.39 7.03 9.53
C PRO A 196 -27.14 5.86 10.16
N GLN A 197 -26.53 5.21 11.16
CA GLN A 197 -27.07 4.01 11.82
C GLN A 197 -28.24 4.29 12.77
N THR A 198 -28.41 5.53 13.23
CA THR A 198 -29.40 5.86 14.29
C THR A 198 -30.31 7.04 13.95
N GLY A 199 -30.00 7.79 12.90
CA GLY A 199 -30.70 9.04 12.56
C GLY A 199 -30.48 10.17 13.57
N LYS A 200 -29.62 9.97 14.59
CA LYS A 200 -29.36 10.96 15.63
C LYS A 200 -28.57 12.14 15.04
N LYS A 201 -29.05 13.36 15.28
CA LYS A 201 -28.31 14.59 14.99
C LYS A 201 -27.18 14.74 16.02
N THR A 202 -25.95 14.79 15.56
CA THR A 202 -24.75 15.04 16.38
C THR A 202 -23.96 16.20 15.77
N MET A 203 -23.01 16.75 16.52
CA MET A 203 -22.06 17.70 15.95
C MET A 203 -20.86 16.91 15.42
N VAL A 204 -20.38 17.26 14.22
CA VAL A 204 -19.25 16.58 13.56
C VAL A 204 -18.22 17.57 13.03
N SER A 205 -16.94 17.18 13.05
CA SER A 205 -15.84 17.90 12.41
C SER A 205 -16.05 17.99 10.90
N VAL A 206 -15.82 19.17 10.33
CA VAL A 206 -15.83 19.41 8.88
C VAL A 206 -14.66 18.69 8.20
N GLU A 207 -13.52 18.57 8.88
CA GLU A 207 -12.28 18.02 8.31
C GLU A 207 -12.30 16.49 8.24
N THR A 208 -12.75 15.84 9.31
CA THR A 208 -12.62 14.39 9.49
C THR A 208 -13.97 13.67 9.47
N GLY A 209 -15.08 14.40 9.66
CA GLY A 209 -16.42 13.81 9.85
C GLY A 209 -16.62 13.20 11.24
N SER A 210 -15.64 13.29 12.13
CA SER A 210 -15.67 12.79 13.50
C SER A 210 -16.72 13.48 14.38
N GLU A 211 -17.43 12.74 15.25
CA GLU A 211 -18.31 13.34 16.26
C GLU A 211 -17.53 14.19 17.26
N VAL A 212 -18.10 15.33 17.63
CA VAL A 212 -17.52 16.26 18.61
C VAL A 212 -18.48 16.55 19.78
N GLU A 213 -17.91 16.76 20.96
CA GLU A 213 -18.64 17.11 22.19
C GLU A 213 -18.20 18.48 22.72
N TRP A 214 -19.11 19.27 23.28
CA TRP A 214 -18.76 20.56 23.90
C TRP A 214 -18.13 20.33 25.26
N VAL A 215 -16.94 20.86 25.47
CA VAL A 215 -16.15 20.67 26.69
C VAL A 215 -15.69 22.03 27.21
N GLU A 216 -15.86 22.26 28.51
CA GLU A 216 -15.34 23.41 29.24
C GLU A 216 -14.42 22.94 30.38
N GLU A 217 -13.13 23.25 30.27
CA GLU A 217 -12.10 22.73 31.19
C GLU A 217 -11.04 23.80 31.49
N GLU A 218 -10.59 23.88 32.74
CA GLU A 218 -9.40 24.65 33.10
C GLU A 218 -8.16 23.82 32.72
N THR A 219 -7.31 24.38 31.86
CA THR A 219 -6.14 23.71 31.30
C THR A 219 -4.97 24.68 31.18
N TRP A 220 -3.77 24.13 31.04
CA TRP A 220 -2.60 24.90 30.64
C TRP A 220 -2.57 25.11 29.14
N PHE A 221 -2.20 26.31 28.73
CA PHE A 221 -2.04 26.72 27.34
C PHE A 221 -0.59 27.02 27.00
N PHE A 222 -0.18 26.56 25.82
CA PHE A 222 1.01 27.05 25.14
C PHE A 222 0.63 28.25 24.26
N PRO A 223 1.27 29.44 24.42
CA PRO A 223 0.95 30.65 23.67
C PRO A 223 1.47 30.59 22.22
N LEU A 224 1.01 29.59 21.46
CA LEU A 224 1.45 29.27 20.10
C LEU A 224 1.35 30.48 19.16
N THR A 225 0.37 31.36 19.35
CA THR A 225 0.21 32.58 18.56
C THR A 225 1.42 33.52 18.64
N LYS A 226 2.14 33.53 19.75
CA LYS A 226 3.37 34.33 19.94
C LYS A 226 4.55 33.81 19.11
N TYR A 227 4.52 32.54 18.72
CA TYR A 227 5.57 31.90 17.90
C TYR A 227 5.32 32.03 16.39
N LYS A 228 4.19 32.59 15.96
CA LYS A 228 3.79 32.73 14.55
C LYS A 228 4.90 33.28 13.64
N ASN A 229 5.49 34.41 14.01
CA ASN A 229 6.50 35.07 13.19
C ASN A 229 7.80 34.27 13.12
N ARG A 230 8.17 33.56 14.20
CA ARG A 230 9.36 32.67 14.23
C ARG A 230 9.15 31.47 13.31
N LEU A 231 7.96 30.86 13.34
CA LEU A 231 7.59 29.76 12.44
C LEU A 231 7.61 30.21 10.97
N LEU A 232 6.96 31.33 10.64
CA LEU A 232 6.93 31.84 9.26
C LEU A 232 8.33 32.16 8.74
N LYS A 233 9.17 32.80 9.56
CA LYS A 233 10.57 33.06 9.23
C LYS A 233 11.33 31.75 8.99
N PHE A 234 11.16 30.74 9.84
CA PHE A 234 11.78 29.43 9.67
C PHE A 234 11.37 28.77 8.35
N TYR A 235 10.10 28.84 7.96
CA TYR A 235 9.63 28.30 6.68
C TYR A 235 10.22 29.04 5.48
N ASP A 236 10.30 30.37 5.55
CA ASP A 236 10.84 31.20 4.48
C ASP A 236 12.36 30.97 4.30
N GLU A 237 13.10 30.71 5.40
CA GLU A 237 14.52 30.35 5.38
C GLU A 237 14.78 28.89 4.95
N ASN A 238 13.77 28.02 5.02
CA ASN A 238 13.90 26.58 4.73
C ASN A 238 12.82 26.10 3.74
N PRO A 239 12.82 26.56 2.47
CA PRO A 239 11.75 26.28 1.51
C PRO A 239 11.63 24.80 1.09
N HIS A 240 12.67 24.00 1.34
CA HIS A 240 12.71 22.56 1.06
C HIS A 240 12.63 21.70 2.33
N TRP A 241 12.17 22.27 3.44
CA TRP A 241 12.10 21.56 4.72
C TRP A 241 11.11 20.39 4.71
N ILE A 242 10.00 20.50 3.98
CA ILE A 242 8.98 19.46 3.87
C ILE A 242 8.91 18.93 2.44
N THR A 243 9.01 17.62 2.28
CA THR A 243 8.76 16.93 1.02
C THR A 243 7.42 16.20 1.08
N PRO A 244 6.53 16.36 0.08
CA PRO A 244 6.67 17.22 -1.11
C PRO A 244 6.42 18.71 -0.81
N ALA A 245 7.01 19.59 -1.63
CA ALA A 245 7.07 21.04 -1.37
C ALA A 245 5.70 21.75 -1.23
N HIS A 246 4.62 21.20 -1.81
CA HIS A 246 3.28 21.78 -1.66
C HIS A 246 2.77 21.70 -0.22
N ARG A 247 3.19 20.69 0.56
CA ARG A 247 2.81 20.53 1.96
C ARG A 247 3.31 21.68 2.83
N LEU A 248 4.50 22.22 2.56
CA LEU A 248 4.98 23.42 3.25
C LEU A 248 4.11 24.64 2.95
N LYS A 249 3.60 24.77 1.72
CA LYS A 249 2.69 25.87 1.36
C LYS A 249 1.38 25.77 2.14
N GLU A 250 0.81 24.57 2.25
CA GLU A 250 -0.39 24.28 3.06
C GLU A 250 -0.17 24.64 4.53
N VAL A 251 0.93 24.15 5.14
CA VAL A 251 1.30 24.45 6.53
C VAL A 251 1.49 25.95 6.74
N ARG A 252 2.22 26.62 5.85
CA ARG A 252 2.49 28.06 5.95
C ARG A 252 1.20 28.88 5.88
N GLN A 253 0.29 28.53 4.95
CA GLN A 253 -1.00 29.21 4.85
C GLN A 253 -1.83 28.99 6.11
N TRP A 254 -1.86 27.75 6.62
CA TRP A 254 -2.55 27.44 7.87
C TRP A 254 -2.03 28.31 9.02
N VAL A 255 -0.72 28.41 9.20
CA VAL A 255 -0.09 29.22 10.27
C VAL A 255 -0.41 30.70 10.14
N LYS A 256 -0.61 31.21 8.90
CA LYS A 256 -1.02 32.60 8.69
C LYS A 256 -2.44 32.86 9.13
N ASP A 257 -3.37 31.96 8.85
CA ASP A 257 -4.80 32.28 8.94
C ASP A 257 -5.48 31.71 10.19
N ASN A 258 -4.98 30.59 10.74
CA ASN A 258 -5.73 29.78 11.69
C ASN A 258 -5.04 29.56 13.04
N LEU A 259 -3.85 30.13 13.27
CA LEU A 259 -3.06 29.88 14.48
C LEU A 259 -3.78 30.37 15.74
N GLN A 260 -3.93 29.47 16.71
CA GLN A 260 -4.53 29.69 18.02
C GLN A 260 -3.62 29.12 19.11
N ASP A 261 -3.76 29.63 20.33
CA ASP A 261 -3.03 29.09 21.48
C ASP A 261 -3.52 27.66 21.79
N LEU A 262 -2.57 26.79 22.15
CA LEU A 262 -2.80 25.35 22.21
C LEU A 262 -3.05 24.93 23.65
N SER A 263 -4.20 24.30 23.94
CA SER A 263 -4.42 23.63 25.23
C SER A 263 -3.59 22.34 25.31
N ILE A 264 -2.67 22.28 26.26
CA ILE A 264 -1.64 21.24 26.39
C ILE A 264 -1.76 20.38 27.67
N THR A 265 -2.84 20.53 28.44
CA THR A 265 -3.23 19.57 29.48
C THR A 265 -4.71 19.20 29.37
N ARG A 266 -5.11 18.14 30.05
CA ARG A 266 -6.48 17.67 30.24
C ARG A 266 -6.72 17.41 31.72
N PRO A 267 -7.93 17.65 32.27
CA PRO A 267 -8.24 17.24 33.62
C PRO A 267 -8.09 15.72 33.80
N ALA A 268 -7.41 15.30 34.86
CA ALA A 268 -7.18 13.89 35.17
C ALA A 268 -8.48 13.10 35.40
N SER A 269 -9.56 13.78 35.80
CA SER A 269 -10.90 13.21 35.93
C SER A 269 -11.49 12.73 34.60
N ARG A 270 -11.06 13.31 33.47
CA ARG A 270 -11.49 12.91 32.12
C ARG A 270 -10.50 11.97 31.45
N LEU A 271 -9.21 12.22 31.62
CA LEU A 271 -8.14 11.43 31.04
C LEU A 271 -7.13 11.07 32.12
N SER A 272 -7.23 9.87 32.67
CA SER A 272 -6.29 9.36 33.67
C SER A 272 -5.12 8.60 33.04
N TRP A 273 -5.28 8.11 31.81
CA TRP A 273 -4.23 7.39 31.09
C TRP A 273 -3.35 8.30 30.25
N GLY A 274 -2.38 8.93 30.91
CA GLY A 274 -1.36 9.78 30.33
C GLY A 274 -0.25 10.11 31.33
N ILE A 275 0.62 11.05 30.98
CA ILE A 275 1.68 11.53 31.88
C ILE A 275 1.15 12.73 32.67
N PRO A 276 1.08 12.69 34.02
CA PRO A 276 0.60 13.81 34.82
C PRO A 276 1.55 15.02 34.78
N ASP A 277 1.04 16.23 35.03
CA ASP A 277 1.90 17.37 35.39
C ASP A 277 2.64 17.00 36.69
N PRO A 278 4.00 17.04 36.71
CA PRO A 278 4.79 16.71 37.90
C PRO A 278 4.46 17.54 39.15
N GLU A 279 3.82 18.69 38.99
CA GLU A 279 3.47 19.61 40.08
C GLU A 279 1.95 19.77 40.29
N ASP A 280 1.11 19.14 39.47
CA ASP A 280 -0.37 19.25 39.53
C ASP A 280 -1.03 17.96 39.03
N ASP A 281 -1.24 17.00 39.94
CA ASP A 281 -1.82 15.68 39.62
C ASP A 281 -3.27 15.72 39.13
N SER A 282 -3.93 16.88 39.25
CA SER A 282 -5.26 17.12 38.67
C SER A 282 -5.21 17.32 37.14
N GLN A 283 -4.02 17.47 36.57
CA GLN A 283 -3.78 17.73 35.15
C GLN A 283 -2.92 16.64 34.53
N THR A 284 -3.36 16.14 33.38
CA THR A 284 -2.62 15.20 32.54
C THR A 284 -2.11 15.92 31.30
N ILE A 285 -0.83 15.78 30.99
CA ILE A 285 -0.18 16.39 29.82
C ILE A 285 -0.85 15.83 28.56
N TYR A 286 -1.13 16.73 27.61
CA TYR A 286 -1.75 16.39 26.35
C TYR A 286 -0.89 15.39 25.57
N VAL A 287 -1.50 14.30 25.10
CA VAL A 287 -0.84 13.19 24.41
C VAL A 287 0.08 13.65 23.28
N TRP A 288 -0.29 14.67 22.50
CA TRP A 288 0.58 15.14 21.41
C TRP A 288 1.86 15.82 21.89
N VAL A 289 1.88 16.42 23.08
CA VAL A 289 3.13 16.98 23.65
C VAL A 289 4.06 15.84 24.04
N ASP A 290 3.53 14.86 24.79
CA ASP A 290 4.24 13.63 25.18
C ASP A 290 4.78 12.89 23.95
N ALA A 291 3.87 12.58 23.02
CA ALA A 291 4.17 11.82 21.82
C ALA A 291 5.23 12.53 20.97
N LEU A 292 5.28 13.85 20.89
CA LEU A 292 6.33 14.54 20.14
C LEU A 292 7.71 14.51 20.84
N VAL A 293 7.75 14.49 22.17
CA VAL A 293 9.00 14.41 22.95
C VAL A 293 9.71 13.06 22.76
N ASN A 294 9.01 12.01 22.28
CA ASN A 294 9.59 10.70 22.01
C ASN A 294 10.86 10.79 21.12
N TYR A 295 10.84 11.69 20.13
CA TYR A 295 11.90 11.83 19.14
C TYR A 295 13.23 12.34 19.73
N ILE A 296 13.18 13.12 20.80
CA ILE A 296 14.36 13.61 21.53
C ILE A 296 14.69 12.73 22.75
N THR A 297 13.71 12.00 23.29
CA THR A 297 13.92 11.03 24.39
C THR A 297 15.00 10.02 24.02
N GLN A 298 14.90 9.40 22.84
CA GLN A 298 15.89 8.41 22.40
C GLN A 298 17.28 9.03 22.15
N ALA A 299 17.33 10.33 21.85
CA ALA A 299 18.57 11.09 21.72
C ALA A 299 19.21 11.44 23.07
N GLY A 300 18.56 11.11 24.19
CA GLY A 300 19.06 11.30 25.55
C GLY A 300 18.50 12.52 26.28
N TYR A 301 17.46 13.17 25.76
CA TYR A 301 16.82 14.29 26.47
C TYR A 301 16.30 13.86 27.84
N GLY A 302 16.46 14.71 28.86
CA GLY A 302 16.04 14.46 30.25
C GLY A 302 16.93 13.52 31.06
N SER A 303 17.87 12.81 30.41
CA SER A 303 18.79 11.87 31.10
C SER A 303 20.26 12.16 30.84
N LYS A 304 20.60 12.60 29.62
CA LYS A 304 21.98 12.92 29.21
C LYS A 304 22.17 14.40 28.90
N TRP A 305 21.12 15.07 28.42
CA TRP A 305 21.13 16.48 28.14
C TRP A 305 19.75 17.10 28.35
N HIS A 306 19.74 18.36 28.77
CA HIS A 306 18.53 19.13 29.09
C HIS A 306 18.44 20.41 28.25
N SER A 307 19.58 20.83 27.67
CA SER A 307 19.73 22.06 26.91
C SER A 307 20.60 21.86 25.67
N ARG A 308 20.56 22.81 24.74
CA ARG A 308 21.35 22.77 23.49
C ARG A 308 22.87 22.73 23.73
N SER A 309 23.36 23.25 24.86
CA SER A 309 24.79 23.33 25.20
C SER A 309 25.43 22.02 25.64
N GLU A 310 24.64 21.01 26.02
CA GLU A 310 25.14 19.78 26.67
C GLU A 310 25.49 18.65 25.68
N GLY A 311 25.33 18.88 24.38
CA GLY A 311 25.52 17.86 23.34
C GLY A 311 24.30 16.95 23.20
N MET A 312 23.56 17.12 22.10
CA MET A 312 22.22 16.53 21.92
C MET A 312 22.23 15.09 21.36
N GLY A 313 23.34 14.36 21.51
CA GLY A 313 23.50 13.02 20.97
C GLY A 313 23.26 12.94 19.47
N ILE A 314 22.23 12.17 19.07
CA ILE A 314 21.84 11.98 17.66
C ILE A 314 20.86 13.05 17.14
N TRP A 315 20.35 13.94 18.00
CA TRP A 315 19.47 15.05 17.62
C TRP A 315 20.27 16.24 17.05
N PRO A 316 19.76 17.00 16.05
CA PRO A 316 18.45 16.90 15.40
C PRO A 316 18.28 15.66 14.52
N ALA A 317 17.04 15.17 14.40
CA ALA A 317 16.69 14.19 13.37
C ALA A 317 17.01 14.75 11.98
N ASP A 318 17.69 13.97 11.15
CA ASP A 318 18.01 14.36 9.77
C ASP A 318 16.79 14.14 8.85
N MET A 319 15.96 13.15 9.18
CA MET A 319 14.72 12.83 8.47
C MET A 319 13.62 12.42 9.47
N GLN A 320 12.46 13.04 9.37
CA GLN A 320 11.28 12.63 10.12
C GLN A 320 10.13 12.34 9.17
N ILE A 321 9.69 11.07 9.16
CA ILE A 321 8.66 10.55 8.27
C ILE A 321 7.32 10.70 8.96
N VAL A 322 6.34 11.26 8.27
CA VAL A 322 5.00 11.51 8.79
C VAL A 322 3.93 11.22 7.75
N GLY A 323 2.75 10.79 8.19
CA GLY A 323 1.57 10.75 7.33
C GLY A 323 0.94 12.14 7.20
N LYS A 324 0.25 12.41 6.08
CA LYS A 324 -0.39 13.72 5.83
C LYS A 324 -1.33 14.20 6.94
N ASP A 325 -2.06 13.28 7.59
CA ASP A 325 -3.04 13.62 8.65
C ASP A 325 -2.37 14.22 9.90
N ILE A 326 -1.11 13.85 10.16
CA ILE A 326 -0.38 14.26 11.38
C ILE A 326 0.66 15.36 11.09
N LEU A 327 0.68 15.90 9.86
CA LEU A 327 1.66 16.87 9.44
C LEU A 327 1.62 18.14 10.29
N ARG A 328 0.42 18.64 10.65
CA ARG A 328 0.29 19.88 11.46
C ARG A 328 1.01 19.78 12.80
N PHE A 329 0.92 18.64 13.47
CA PHE A 329 1.61 18.42 14.74
C PHE A 329 3.13 18.51 14.59
N HIS A 330 3.67 17.93 13.51
CA HIS A 330 5.12 17.87 13.27
C HIS A 330 5.68 19.13 12.60
N ALA A 331 4.85 19.88 11.87
CA ALA A 331 5.27 21.04 11.10
C ALA A 331 4.95 22.37 11.81
N ILE A 332 4.06 22.39 12.80
CA ILE A 332 3.63 23.61 13.52
C ILE A 332 3.90 23.48 15.01
N TYR A 333 3.29 22.50 15.68
CA TYR A 333 3.37 22.42 17.14
C TYR A 333 4.76 22.00 17.59
N TRP A 334 5.31 20.95 16.99
CA TRP A 334 6.62 20.43 17.36
C TRP A 334 7.74 21.46 17.20
N PRO A 335 7.88 22.16 16.05
CA PRO A 335 8.89 23.20 15.92
C PRO A 335 8.66 24.37 16.87
N ALA A 336 7.41 24.74 17.17
CA ALA A 336 7.13 25.81 18.12
C ALA A 336 7.55 25.46 19.55
N LEU A 337 7.24 24.23 20.00
CA LEU A 337 7.66 23.72 21.31
C LEU A 337 9.19 23.65 21.42
N LEU A 338 9.87 23.16 20.37
CA LEU A 338 11.34 23.16 20.31
C LEU A 338 11.92 24.57 20.30
N MET A 339 11.34 25.50 19.53
CA MET A 339 11.77 26.90 19.47
C MET A 339 11.58 27.64 20.79
N ALA A 340 10.59 27.24 21.60
CA ALA A 340 10.38 27.77 22.94
C ALA A 340 11.59 27.47 23.82
N LEU A 341 12.06 26.22 23.83
CA LEU A 341 13.23 25.78 24.59
C LEU A 341 14.57 25.96 23.85
N GLU A 342 14.59 26.76 22.76
CA GLU A 342 15.76 27.01 21.92
C GLU A 342 16.45 25.76 21.34
N LEU A 343 15.69 24.67 21.21
CA LEU A 343 16.12 23.42 20.60
C LEU A 343 15.95 23.46 19.07
N PRO A 344 16.84 22.83 18.29
CA PRO A 344 16.71 22.82 16.84
C PRO A 344 15.55 21.92 16.39
N PRO A 345 14.74 22.33 15.39
CA PRO A 345 13.78 21.46 14.73
C PRO A 345 14.47 20.32 13.95
N PRO A 346 13.74 19.26 13.56
CA PRO A 346 14.25 18.25 12.63
C PRO A 346 14.69 18.92 11.33
N ARG A 347 15.68 18.35 10.64
CA ARG A 347 16.26 18.93 9.42
C ARG A 347 15.38 18.77 8.18
N HIS A 348 14.56 17.71 8.13
CA HIS A 348 13.67 17.45 7.01
C HIS A 348 12.44 16.66 7.48
N LEU A 349 11.27 16.99 6.92
CA LEU A 349 10.03 16.24 7.08
C LEU A 349 9.63 15.57 5.76
N LEU A 350 9.50 14.25 5.76
CA LEU A 350 8.94 13.49 4.65
C LEU A 350 7.47 13.17 4.94
N CYS A 351 6.57 13.83 4.23
CA CYS A 351 5.13 13.67 4.36
C CYS A 351 4.60 12.72 3.28
N HIS A 352 4.16 11.54 3.68
CA HIS A 352 3.57 10.55 2.77
C HIS A 352 2.04 10.56 2.81
N ASN A 353 1.44 10.08 1.72
CA ASN A 353 0.00 9.91 1.57
C ASN A 353 -0.48 8.55 2.11
N HIS A 354 -1.80 8.35 2.11
CA HIS A 354 -2.41 7.13 2.63
C HIS A 354 -2.33 5.98 1.66
N TRP A 355 -2.37 4.78 2.24
CA TRP A 355 -2.78 3.58 1.53
C TRP A 355 -4.30 3.40 1.67
N THR A 356 -4.98 3.17 0.56
CA THR A 356 -6.43 2.92 0.46
C THR A 356 -6.69 1.49 -0.01
N MET A 357 -7.92 1.02 0.10
CA MET A 357 -8.39 -0.23 -0.51
C MET A 357 -9.62 0.11 -1.34
N SER A 358 -9.61 -0.23 -2.63
CA SER A 358 -10.69 0.15 -3.57
C SER A 358 -11.00 1.66 -3.54
N ASN A 359 -9.94 2.49 -3.47
CA ASN A 359 -10.02 3.96 -3.37
C ASN A 359 -10.71 4.51 -2.11
N GLN A 360 -11.02 3.66 -1.12
CA GLN A 360 -11.52 4.08 0.18
C GLN A 360 -10.42 4.00 1.25
N LYS A 361 -10.40 4.96 2.18
CA LYS A 361 -9.50 4.92 3.33
C LYS A 361 -9.76 3.62 4.11
N MET A 362 -8.68 2.92 4.47
CA MET A 362 -8.81 1.71 5.27
C MET A 362 -9.35 2.07 6.66
N SER A 363 -10.47 1.48 7.05
CA SER A 363 -11.04 1.61 8.38
C SER A 363 -11.73 0.32 8.79
N LYS A 364 -11.67 0.03 10.09
CA LYS A 364 -12.27 -1.20 10.62
C LYS A 364 -13.80 -1.17 10.59
N SER A 365 -14.40 0.00 10.70
CA SER A 365 -15.85 0.17 10.57
C SER A 365 -16.35 -0.23 9.18
N VAL A 366 -15.53 -0.04 8.14
CA VAL A 366 -15.84 -0.45 6.75
C VAL A 366 -15.39 -1.88 6.46
N GLY A 367 -14.55 -2.49 7.32
CA GLY A 367 -14.07 -3.86 7.15
C GLY A 367 -13.04 -4.05 6.03
N ASN A 368 -12.53 -2.98 5.43
CA ASN A 368 -11.62 -3.01 4.28
C ASN A 368 -10.12 -2.98 4.66
N VAL A 369 -9.80 -3.19 5.95
CA VAL A 369 -8.43 -3.09 6.47
C VAL A 369 -7.59 -4.30 6.04
N VAL A 370 -6.43 -4.01 5.44
CA VAL A 370 -5.47 -5.05 5.06
C VAL A 370 -4.54 -5.36 6.22
N ASN A 371 -4.62 -6.59 6.73
CA ASN A 371 -3.71 -7.12 7.73
C ASN A 371 -2.32 -7.40 7.10
N PRO A 372 -1.24 -6.74 7.57
CA PRO A 372 0.07 -6.86 6.96
C PRO A 372 0.72 -8.22 7.19
N PHE A 373 0.39 -8.94 8.28
CA PHE A 373 0.92 -10.29 8.49
C PHE A 373 0.45 -11.27 7.43
N PHE A 374 -0.84 -11.20 7.06
CA PHE A 374 -1.37 -12.03 5.97
C PHE A 374 -0.79 -11.62 4.61
N ALA A 375 -0.58 -10.32 4.38
CA ALA A 375 0.08 -9.86 3.16
C ALA A 375 1.53 -10.38 3.05
N LEU A 376 2.30 -10.33 4.14
CA LEU A 376 3.68 -10.86 4.21
C LEU A 376 3.73 -12.37 3.97
N GLN A 377 2.85 -13.13 4.63
CA GLN A 377 2.73 -14.58 4.46
C GLN A 377 2.38 -14.96 3.01
N ARG A 378 1.51 -14.18 2.38
CA ARG A 378 1.03 -14.44 1.02
C ARG A 378 2.09 -14.13 -0.04
N TRP A 379 2.80 -13.02 0.09
CA TRP A 379 3.59 -12.46 -1.01
C TRP A 379 5.10 -12.60 -0.89
N ASP A 380 5.64 -13.01 0.27
CA ASP A 380 7.06 -12.82 0.66
C ASP A 380 7.36 -11.36 1.07
N VAL A 381 8.25 -11.21 2.04
CA VAL A 381 8.62 -9.94 2.66
C VAL A 381 9.13 -8.95 1.62
N ASP A 382 10.08 -9.38 0.78
CA ASP A 382 10.76 -8.49 -0.15
C ASP A 382 9.86 -8.12 -1.33
N ALA A 383 8.99 -9.03 -1.78
CA ALA A 383 8.02 -8.71 -2.82
C ALA A 383 7.00 -7.67 -2.36
N LEU A 384 6.52 -7.77 -1.10
CA LEU A 384 5.60 -6.78 -0.55
C LEU A 384 6.31 -5.42 -0.36
N ARG A 385 7.53 -5.42 0.18
CA ARG A 385 8.34 -4.19 0.30
C ARG A 385 8.59 -3.53 -1.06
N TYR A 386 8.97 -4.32 -2.07
CA TYR A 386 9.15 -3.85 -3.43
C TYR A 386 7.88 -3.22 -3.98
N TYR A 387 6.73 -3.89 -3.85
CA TYR A 387 5.45 -3.33 -4.31
C TYR A 387 5.12 -2.00 -3.62
N LEU A 388 5.27 -1.93 -2.29
CA LEU A 388 5.00 -0.71 -1.53
C LEU A 388 5.89 0.46 -1.98
N MET A 389 7.18 0.22 -2.25
CA MET A 389 8.11 1.26 -2.72
C MET A 389 7.92 1.61 -4.19
N ARG A 390 7.60 0.61 -5.03
CA ARG A 390 7.35 0.78 -6.47
C ARG A 390 6.08 1.58 -6.73
N ASN A 391 5.06 1.39 -5.90
CA ASN A 391 3.79 2.10 -5.97
C ASN A 391 3.73 3.31 -5.03
N ALA A 392 4.77 3.61 -4.25
CA ALA A 392 4.77 4.75 -3.35
C ALA A 392 4.57 6.07 -4.12
N GLY A 393 3.57 6.84 -3.71
CA GLY A 393 3.25 8.15 -4.26
C GLY A 393 3.28 9.22 -3.18
N LEU A 394 4.10 10.26 -3.36
CA LEU A 394 4.08 11.46 -2.50
C LEU A 394 3.03 12.48 -2.96
N SER A 395 2.52 12.37 -4.18
CA SER A 395 1.54 13.31 -4.75
C SER A 395 0.08 12.94 -4.49
N ARG A 396 -0.25 11.64 -4.42
CA ARG A 396 -1.61 11.15 -4.21
C ARG A 396 -1.66 9.91 -3.31
N ASP A 397 -2.85 9.61 -2.79
CA ASP A 397 -3.12 8.36 -2.08
C ASP A 397 -2.99 7.16 -3.03
N MET A 398 -2.56 6.01 -2.50
CA MET A 398 -2.27 4.80 -3.27
C MET A 398 -3.16 3.65 -2.82
N SER A 399 -3.67 2.87 -3.76
CA SER A 399 -4.55 1.73 -3.45
C SER A 399 -3.76 0.43 -3.34
N TYR A 400 -4.00 -0.34 -2.28
CA TYR A 400 -3.51 -1.69 -2.14
C TYR A 400 -4.32 -2.64 -3.03
N SER A 401 -3.64 -3.50 -3.79
CA SER A 401 -4.31 -4.52 -4.59
C SER A 401 -3.48 -5.81 -4.68
N ASN A 402 -4.03 -6.90 -4.14
CA ASN A 402 -3.45 -8.24 -4.30
C ASN A 402 -3.23 -8.61 -5.78
N GLN A 403 -4.12 -8.15 -6.66
CA GLN A 403 -3.97 -8.40 -8.08
C GLN A 403 -2.78 -7.65 -8.66
N GLN A 404 -2.62 -6.37 -8.32
CA GLN A 404 -1.48 -5.58 -8.78
C GLN A 404 -0.16 -6.16 -8.25
N ILE A 405 -0.11 -6.59 -6.98
CA ILE A 405 1.05 -7.27 -6.41
C ILE A 405 1.38 -8.53 -7.23
N GLY A 406 0.38 -9.33 -7.58
CA GLY A 406 0.57 -10.52 -8.42
C GLY A 406 1.14 -10.18 -9.81
N VAL A 407 0.66 -9.12 -10.45
CA VAL A 407 1.18 -8.66 -11.75
C VAL A 407 2.63 -8.20 -11.63
N VAL A 408 2.94 -7.38 -10.61
CA VAL A 408 4.31 -6.91 -10.34
C VAL A 408 5.24 -8.10 -10.05
N TYR A 409 4.80 -9.04 -9.22
CA TYR A 409 5.56 -10.24 -8.89
C TYR A 409 5.90 -11.04 -10.15
N MET A 410 4.91 -11.35 -10.99
CA MET A 410 5.13 -12.17 -12.18
C MET A 410 5.98 -11.44 -13.23
N LYS A 411 5.65 -10.18 -13.54
CA LYS A 411 6.29 -9.45 -14.64
C LYS A 411 7.64 -8.87 -14.26
N GLU A 412 7.74 -8.22 -13.11
CA GLU A 412 8.95 -7.49 -12.74
C GLU A 412 9.93 -8.39 -11.98
N LEU A 413 9.48 -9.06 -10.93
CA LEU A 413 10.35 -9.86 -10.08
C LEU A 413 10.71 -11.21 -10.72
N GLN A 414 9.71 -12.00 -11.10
CA GLN A 414 9.96 -13.34 -11.63
C GLN A 414 10.50 -13.32 -13.06
N ALA A 415 9.82 -12.65 -13.98
CA ALA A 415 10.17 -12.70 -15.41
C ALA A 415 11.35 -11.80 -15.78
N ASN A 416 11.42 -10.55 -15.30
CA ASN A 416 12.49 -9.64 -15.69
C ASN A 416 13.76 -9.82 -14.87
N MET A 417 13.65 -10.06 -13.56
CA MET A 417 14.81 -10.15 -12.67
C MET A 417 15.26 -11.59 -12.43
N GLY A 418 14.35 -12.44 -11.94
CA GLY A 418 14.65 -13.84 -11.59
C GLY A 418 15.08 -14.68 -12.79
N ASN A 419 14.30 -14.68 -13.87
CA ASN A 419 14.63 -15.44 -15.08
C ASN A 419 15.93 -14.91 -15.73
N LEU A 420 16.14 -13.58 -15.77
CA LEU A 420 17.37 -13.01 -16.29
C LEU A 420 18.58 -13.49 -15.49
N LEU A 421 18.53 -13.44 -14.15
CA LEU A 421 19.60 -13.96 -13.29
C LEU A 421 19.99 -15.38 -13.69
N TYR A 422 19.04 -16.30 -13.74
CA TYR A 422 19.34 -17.70 -14.05
C TYR A 422 19.75 -17.94 -15.49
N ARG A 423 19.30 -17.13 -16.45
CA ARG A 423 19.81 -17.18 -17.83
C ARG A 423 21.29 -16.85 -17.88
N ILE A 424 21.75 -15.89 -17.07
CA ILE A 424 23.15 -15.45 -17.03
C ILE A 424 24.01 -16.38 -16.18
N THR A 425 23.55 -16.80 -14.99
CA THR A 425 24.37 -17.59 -14.05
C THR A 425 24.29 -19.10 -14.28
N ARG A 426 23.21 -19.62 -14.87
CA ARG A 426 22.92 -21.06 -14.97
C ARG A 426 22.46 -21.46 -16.39
N SER A 427 23.28 -21.17 -17.39
CA SER A 427 22.99 -21.55 -18.78
C SER A 427 22.83 -23.07 -18.93
N LYS A 428 21.74 -23.49 -19.61
CA LYS A 428 21.38 -24.90 -19.85
C LYS A 428 22.07 -25.51 -21.08
N LEU A 429 22.94 -24.76 -21.74
CA LEU A 429 23.63 -25.21 -22.95
C LEU A 429 24.79 -26.15 -22.60
N LYS A 430 25.07 -27.09 -23.50
CA LYS A 430 26.24 -27.97 -23.40
C LYS A 430 27.53 -27.13 -23.53
N GLU A 431 27.51 -26.15 -24.43
CA GLU A 431 28.57 -25.15 -24.67
C GLU A 431 28.37 -23.90 -23.78
N ARG A 432 28.23 -24.10 -22.46
CA ARG A 432 28.00 -23.03 -21.48
C ARG A 432 29.16 -22.04 -21.37
N TRP A 433 28.88 -20.86 -20.82
CA TRP A 433 29.86 -19.87 -20.39
C TRP A 433 30.07 -19.94 -18.88
N SER A 434 31.23 -19.47 -18.42
CA SER A 434 31.55 -19.30 -17.00
C SER A 434 31.78 -17.82 -16.71
N LEU A 435 31.15 -17.29 -15.67
CA LEU A 435 31.39 -15.91 -15.23
C LEU A 435 32.85 -15.71 -14.82
N VAL A 436 33.51 -16.75 -14.27
CA VAL A 436 34.93 -16.68 -13.90
C VAL A 436 35.81 -16.46 -15.14
N GLU A 437 35.53 -17.15 -16.24
CA GLU A 437 36.25 -16.96 -17.50
C GLU A 437 35.98 -15.59 -18.13
N VAL A 438 34.72 -15.15 -18.10
CA VAL A 438 34.33 -13.81 -18.57
C VAL A 438 35.07 -12.73 -17.80
N MET A 439 35.14 -12.85 -16.47
CA MET A 439 35.85 -11.88 -15.63
C MET A 439 37.37 -11.97 -15.77
N ARG A 440 37.93 -13.15 -16.09
CA ARG A 440 39.34 -13.27 -16.49
C ARG A 440 39.61 -12.46 -17.76
N ASP A 441 38.79 -12.64 -18.80
CA ASP A 441 38.98 -11.91 -20.06
C ASP A 441 38.73 -10.40 -19.91
N PHE A 442 37.88 -9.98 -18.96
CA PHE A 442 37.74 -8.58 -18.57
C PHE A 442 39.01 -8.03 -17.91
N ARG A 443 39.62 -8.77 -16.96
CA ARG A 443 40.89 -8.38 -16.32
C ARG A 443 42.05 -8.30 -17.31
N GLU A 444 42.05 -9.16 -18.32
CA GLU A 444 43.04 -9.17 -19.40
C GLU A 444 42.78 -8.09 -20.49
N GLY A 445 41.75 -7.25 -20.34
CA GLY A 445 41.45 -6.15 -21.25
C GLY A 445 40.76 -6.56 -22.56
N LYS A 446 40.44 -7.85 -22.75
CA LYS A 446 39.91 -8.38 -24.01
C LYS A 446 38.47 -7.95 -24.27
N ILE A 447 37.67 -7.87 -23.20
CA ILE A 447 36.27 -7.41 -23.26
C ILE A 447 36.20 -5.95 -23.70
N GLN A 448 37.08 -5.11 -23.16
CA GLN A 448 37.20 -3.69 -23.48
C GLN A 448 37.67 -3.50 -24.92
N ALA A 449 38.65 -4.30 -25.37
CA ALA A 449 39.10 -4.28 -26.76
C ALA A 449 37.97 -4.64 -27.73
N MET A 450 37.16 -5.66 -27.40
CA MET A 450 35.99 -6.02 -28.21
C MET A 450 34.89 -4.96 -28.18
N ALA A 451 34.60 -4.37 -27.01
CA ALA A 451 33.62 -3.29 -26.90
C ALA A 451 34.00 -2.09 -27.77
N ARG A 452 35.29 -1.72 -27.83
CA ARG A 452 35.77 -0.66 -28.73
C ARG A 452 35.60 -1.03 -30.19
N LYS A 453 35.95 -2.27 -30.57
CA LYS A 453 35.86 -2.77 -31.95
C LYS A 453 34.42 -2.84 -32.47
N TYR A 454 33.46 -3.11 -31.60
CA TYR A 454 32.04 -3.26 -31.92
C TYR A 454 31.19 -2.09 -31.40
N SER A 455 31.82 -0.94 -31.17
CA SER A 455 31.12 0.28 -30.77
C SER A 455 30.04 0.67 -31.78
N GLY A 456 28.88 1.10 -31.30
CA GLY A 456 27.74 1.48 -32.13
C GLY A 456 26.95 0.31 -32.72
N THR A 457 27.21 -0.92 -32.27
CA THR A 457 26.44 -2.11 -32.66
C THR A 457 25.55 -2.60 -31.51
N GLN A 458 24.70 -3.59 -31.77
CA GLN A 458 23.89 -4.28 -30.75
C GLN A 458 24.72 -4.83 -29.57
N TYR A 459 26.02 -5.09 -29.73
CA TYR A 459 26.87 -5.60 -28.65
C TYR A 459 27.22 -4.56 -27.58
N THR A 460 26.99 -3.27 -27.86
CA THR A 460 27.28 -2.15 -26.95
C THR A 460 26.05 -1.32 -26.58
N SER A 461 24.84 -1.72 -27.00
CA SER A 461 23.61 -0.94 -26.77
C SER A 461 23.21 -0.79 -25.30
N LEU A 462 23.73 -1.65 -24.40
CA LEU A 462 23.46 -1.57 -22.97
C LEU A 462 24.39 -0.59 -22.21
N ASN A 463 25.42 -0.03 -22.86
CA ASN A 463 26.46 0.75 -22.18
C ASN A 463 25.94 2.03 -21.49
N GLU A 464 25.03 2.75 -22.14
CA GLU A 464 24.45 4.00 -21.60
C GLU A 464 23.63 3.69 -20.35
N TYR A 465 22.70 2.73 -20.42
CA TYR A 465 21.90 2.30 -19.26
C TYR A 465 22.74 1.84 -18.06
N LEU A 466 23.85 1.12 -18.30
CA LEU A 466 24.79 0.70 -17.25
C LEU A 466 25.51 1.87 -16.59
N THR A 467 25.69 2.98 -17.31
CA THR A 467 26.39 4.18 -16.83
C THR A 467 25.43 5.12 -16.11
N ASP A 468 24.23 5.31 -16.67
CA ASP A 468 23.28 6.33 -16.21
C ASP A 468 22.43 5.84 -15.02
N CYS A 469 22.00 4.58 -15.03
CA CYS A 469 21.08 4.03 -14.01
C CYS A 469 21.56 4.25 -12.57
N PRO A 470 22.83 4.01 -12.20
CA PRO A 470 23.30 4.27 -10.85
C PRO A 470 23.11 5.73 -10.41
N ALA A 471 23.48 6.70 -11.26
CA ALA A 471 23.39 8.11 -10.95
C ALA A 471 21.94 8.57 -10.76
N GLU A 472 21.07 8.22 -11.71
CA GLU A 472 19.64 8.54 -11.69
C GLU A 472 18.92 7.88 -10.49
N TYR A 473 19.27 6.62 -10.18
CA TYR A 473 18.74 5.93 -9.01
C TYR A 473 19.14 6.65 -7.71
N CYS A 474 20.42 7.00 -7.57
CA CYS A 474 20.93 7.71 -6.40
C CYS A 474 20.21 9.05 -6.22
N GLU A 475 20.11 9.85 -7.29
CA GLU A 475 19.45 11.15 -7.25
C GLU A 475 18.00 11.04 -6.79
N ARG A 476 17.24 10.09 -7.34
CA ARG A 476 15.84 9.90 -6.95
C ARG A 476 15.71 9.45 -5.50
N LEU A 477 16.54 8.52 -5.04
CA LEU A 477 16.44 7.99 -3.68
C LEU A 477 16.95 8.98 -2.61
N ASP A 478 17.92 9.83 -2.95
CA ASP A 478 18.35 10.96 -2.12
C ASP A 478 17.22 11.99 -1.90
N HIS A 479 16.29 12.10 -2.85
CA HIS A 479 15.06 12.89 -2.73
C HIS A 479 13.84 12.07 -2.25
N CYS A 480 14.07 10.87 -1.69
CA CYS A 480 13.02 9.99 -1.18
C CYS A 480 11.98 9.53 -2.24
N HIS A 481 12.30 9.62 -3.53
CA HIS A 481 11.45 9.16 -4.64
C HIS A 481 11.70 7.70 -4.98
N THR A 482 11.25 6.80 -4.11
CA THR A 482 11.47 5.34 -4.22
C THR A 482 10.88 4.72 -5.49
N SER A 483 9.66 5.10 -5.88
CA SER A 483 9.01 4.61 -7.10
C SER A 483 9.76 5.01 -8.37
N GLY A 484 10.22 6.26 -8.43
CA GLY A 484 11.05 6.73 -9.53
C GLY A 484 12.41 6.03 -9.57
N ALA A 485 13.07 5.80 -8.42
CA ALA A 485 14.32 5.06 -8.39
C ALA A 485 14.15 3.63 -8.94
N LEU A 486 13.08 2.94 -8.54
CA LEU A 486 12.76 1.60 -9.06
C LEU A 486 12.41 1.61 -10.55
N LEU A 487 11.85 2.69 -11.10
CA LEU A 487 11.60 2.82 -12.53
C LEU A 487 12.90 2.81 -13.35
N GLU A 488 13.93 3.54 -12.92
CA GLU A 488 15.23 3.58 -13.61
C GLU A 488 15.91 2.20 -13.58
N LEU A 489 15.83 1.52 -12.42
CA LEU A 489 16.36 0.16 -12.26
C LEU A 489 15.60 -0.85 -13.14
N PHE A 490 14.28 -0.73 -13.21
CA PHE A 490 13.45 -1.58 -14.05
C PHE A 490 13.71 -1.34 -15.54
N ARG A 491 14.00 -0.10 -15.93
CA ARG A 491 14.46 0.25 -17.29
C ARG A 491 15.76 -0.47 -17.62
N LEU A 492 16.78 -0.41 -16.75
CA LEU A 492 18.04 -1.16 -16.93
C LEU A 492 17.80 -2.67 -17.12
N LEU A 493 16.94 -3.28 -16.30
CA LEU A 493 16.65 -4.73 -16.38
C LEU A 493 15.87 -5.11 -17.65
N THR A 494 14.90 -4.29 -18.05
CA THR A 494 14.14 -4.48 -19.29
C THR A 494 15.06 -4.41 -20.50
N GLU A 495 15.94 -3.41 -20.51
CA GLU A 495 16.94 -3.20 -21.56
C GLU A 495 17.99 -4.30 -21.60
N THR A 496 18.36 -4.84 -20.45
CA THR A 496 19.23 -6.02 -20.37
C THR A 496 18.56 -7.25 -20.98
N ASN A 497 17.25 -7.46 -20.74
CA ASN A 497 16.51 -8.55 -21.38
C ASN A 497 16.40 -8.38 -22.90
N ARG A 498 16.19 -7.15 -23.39
CA ARG A 498 16.21 -6.84 -24.83
C ARG A 498 17.60 -7.11 -25.43
N TYR A 499 18.64 -6.59 -24.80
CA TYR A 499 20.04 -6.79 -25.20
C TYR A 499 20.39 -8.27 -25.35
N ILE A 500 20.04 -9.10 -24.37
CA ILE A 500 20.26 -10.56 -24.44
C ILE A 500 19.45 -11.19 -25.58
N SER A 501 18.27 -10.68 -25.89
CA SER A 501 17.42 -11.22 -26.95
C SER A 501 17.97 -10.92 -28.35
N GLU A 502 18.44 -9.69 -28.57
CA GLU A 502 19.04 -9.23 -29.84
C GLU A 502 20.40 -9.89 -30.09
N THR A 503 21.26 -9.95 -29.07
CA THR A 503 22.61 -10.54 -29.18
C THR A 503 22.60 -12.06 -29.21
N ALA A 504 21.50 -12.69 -28.78
CA ALA A 504 21.27 -14.14 -28.82
C ALA A 504 22.48 -14.98 -28.39
N PRO A 505 22.97 -14.85 -27.13
CA PRO A 505 24.18 -15.53 -26.65
C PRO A 505 24.12 -17.06 -26.80
N TRP A 506 22.93 -17.66 -26.84
CA TRP A 506 22.76 -19.10 -27.09
C TRP A 506 23.10 -19.53 -28.53
N LYS A 507 23.09 -18.61 -29.50
CA LYS A 507 23.61 -18.84 -30.85
C LYS A 507 25.13 -18.71 -30.86
N LEU A 508 25.66 -17.62 -30.29
CA LEU A 508 27.10 -17.37 -30.17
C LEU A 508 27.82 -18.50 -29.43
N ALA A 509 27.19 -19.11 -28.43
CA ALA A 509 27.73 -20.25 -27.69
C ALA A 509 27.94 -21.50 -28.55
N LYS A 510 27.21 -21.65 -29.66
CA LYS A 510 27.31 -22.78 -30.58
C LYS A 510 28.22 -22.50 -31.78
N GLU A 511 28.60 -21.24 -31.98
CA GLU A 511 29.48 -20.84 -33.06
C GLU A 511 30.95 -21.13 -32.70
N GLU A 512 31.69 -21.71 -33.64
CA GLU A 512 33.10 -22.04 -33.43
C GLU A 512 34.00 -20.82 -33.72
N GLY A 513 35.05 -20.66 -32.90
CA GLY A 513 36.13 -19.72 -33.14
C GLY A 513 36.28 -18.60 -32.09
N PRO A 514 37.48 -17.99 -32.00
CA PRO A 514 37.84 -17.07 -30.92
C PRO A 514 37.01 -15.78 -30.92
N LYS A 515 36.57 -15.32 -32.11
CA LYS A 515 35.71 -14.14 -32.26
C LYS A 515 34.33 -14.35 -31.62
N ALA A 516 33.67 -15.45 -31.94
CA ALA A 516 32.35 -15.76 -31.41
C ALA A 516 32.39 -15.94 -29.89
N ARG A 517 33.42 -16.64 -29.38
CA ARG A 517 33.65 -16.79 -27.93
C ARG A 517 33.81 -15.44 -27.22
N MET A 518 34.60 -14.53 -27.77
CA MET A 518 34.80 -13.22 -27.12
C MET A 518 33.58 -12.31 -27.22
N LEU A 519 32.80 -12.38 -28.31
CA LEU A 519 31.50 -11.70 -28.40
C LEU A 519 30.52 -12.23 -27.36
N LEU A 520 30.45 -13.55 -27.18
CA LEU A 520 29.68 -14.16 -26.10
C LEU A 520 30.11 -13.61 -24.74
N HIS A 521 31.41 -13.57 -24.45
CA HIS A 521 31.90 -13.05 -23.17
C HIS A 521 31.54 -11.58 -22.96
N LEU A 522 31.61 -10.73 -23.99
CA LEU A 522 31.18 -9.33 -23.92
C LEU A 522 29.69 -9.22 -23.56
N VAL A 523 28.84 -10.05 -24.19
CA VAL A 523 27.39 -10.07 -23.93
C VAL A 523 27.09 -10.48 -22.49
N ILE A 524 27.70 -11.58 -22.03
CA ILE A 524 27.50 -12.07 -20.66
C ILE A 524 28.04 -11.09 -19.63
N TYR A 525 29.19 -10.47 -19.89
CA TYR A 525 29.76 -9.44 -19.01
C TYR A 525 28.80 -8.27 -18.82
N ASN A 526 28.27 -7.70 -19.91
CA ASN A 526 27.37 -6.54 -19.82
C ASN A 526 26.08 -6.86 -19.06
N ALA A 527 25.51 -8.05 -19.28
CA ALA A 527 24.30 -8.47 -18.56
C ALA A 527 24.55 -8.83 -17.09
N ALA A 528 25.71 -9.43 -16.79
CA ALA A 528 26.10 -9.71 -15.41
C ALA A 528 26.37 -8.41 -14.63
N GLU A 529 27.02 -7.42 -15.24
CA GLU A 529 27.19 -6.09 -14.65
C GLU A 529 25.84 -5.41 -14.37
N ALA A 530 24.87 -5.51 -15.29
CA ALA A 530 23.54 -4.93 -15.07
C ALA A 530 22.82 -5.56 -13.86
N LEU A 531 22.86 -6.90 -13.76
CA LEU A 531 22.30 -7.62 -12.61
C LEU A 531 23.03 -7.28 -11.31
N ARG A 532 24.37 -7.16 -11.35
CA ARG A 532 25.20 -6.84 -10.19
C ARG A 532 24.88 -5.45 -9.64
N ILE A 533 24.85 -4.45 -10.53
CA ILE A 533 24.48 -3.07 -10.18
C ILE A 533 23.06 -3.02 -9.64
N ALA A 534 22.09 -3.62 -10.35
CA ALA A 534 20.70 -3.66 -9.91
C ALA A 534 20.55 -4.32 -8.53
N ALA A 535 21.23 -5.44 -8.29
CA ALA A 535 21.17 -6.14 -7.01
C ALA A 535 21.80 -5.30 -5.88
N ILE A 536 22.91 -4.59 -6.11
CA ILE A 536 23.47 -3.67 -5.11
C ILE A 536 22.46 -2.57 -4.75
N LEU A 537 21.86 -1.93 -5.76
CA LEU A 537 20.91 -0.82 -5.58
C LEU A 537 19.59 -1.26 -4.95
N LEU A 538 19.19 -2.54 -5.12
CA LEU A 538 17.97 -3.10 -4.52
C LEU A 538 18.09 -3.46 -3.04
N GLN A 539 19.30 -3.53 -2.47
CA GLN A 539 19.49 -3.92 -1.06
C GLN A 539 18.66 -3.12 -0.04
N PRO A 540 18.43 -1.81 -0.19
CA PRO A 540 17.56 -1.06 0.73
C PRO A 540 16.08 -1.50 0.66
N ILE A 541 15.61 -1.93 -0.51
CA ILE A 541 14.20 -2.23 -0.78
C ILE A 541 13.89 -3.72 -0.59
N MET A 542 14.73 -4.60 -1.15
CA MET A 542 14.63 -6.06 -1.09
C MET A 542 15.91 -6.66 -0.46
N PRO A 543 16.17 -6.45 0.83
CA PRO A 543 17.46 -6.82 1.44
C PRO A 543 17.80 -8.30 1.31
N THR A 544 16.81 -9.19 1.36
CA THR A 544 17.03 -10.65 1.32
C THR A 544 17.28 -11.12 -0.11
N LYS A 545 16.39 -10.78 -1.05
CA LYS A 545 16.46 -11.20 -2.45
C LYS A 545 17.64 -10.55 -3.17
N ALA A 546 17.94 -9.28 -2.88
CA ALA A 546 19.14 -8.62 -3.39
C ALA A 546 20.41 -9.31 -2.89
N GLY A 547 20.47 -9.68 -1.60
CA GLY A 547 21.57 -10.46 -1.06
C GLY A 547 21.76 -11.79 -1.79
N LEU A 548 20.68 -12.55 -1.98
CA LEU A 548 20.69 -13.82 -2.72
C LEU A 548 21.11 -13.65 -4.19
N MET A 549 20.69 -12.57 -4.86
CA MET A 549 21.15 -12.27 -6.22
C MET A 549 22.65 -12.02 -6.26
N LEU A 550 23.19 -11.28 -5.28
CA LEU A 550 24.63 -11.01 -5.17
C LEU A 550 25.42 -12.28 -4.84
N ASP A 551 24.86 -13.18 -4.03
CA ASP A 551 25.45 -14.50 -3.75
C ASP A 551 25.51 -15.36 -5.02
N GLU A 552 24.41 -15.44 -5.78
CA GLU A 552 24.35 -16.18 -7.06
C GLU A 552 25.30 -15.63 -8.13
N LEU A 553 25.60 -14.33 -8.08
CA LEU A 553 26.60 -13.68 -8.94
C LEU A 553 28.04 -13.85 -8.41
N GLY A 554 28.23 -14.30 -7.17
CA GLY A 554 29.56 -14.43 -6.55
C GLY A 554 30.19 -13.12 -6.12
N VAL A 555 29.39 -12.11 -5.77
CA VAL A 555 29.89 -10.79 -5.32
C VAL A 555 30.29 -10.88 -3.85
N ALA A 556 31.53 -10.52 -3.51
CA ALA A 556 32.01 -10.56 -2.13
C ALA A 556 31.26 -9.54 -1.24
N PRO A 557 31.02 -9.82 0.07
CA PRO A 557 30.26 -8.93 0.94
C PRO A 557 30.80 -7.49 1.04
N ASP A 558 32.12 -7.30 1.03
CA ASP A 558 32.81 -6.00 1.05
C ASP A 558 32.65 -5.21 -0.25
N ARG A 559 32.13 -5.84 -1.31
CA ARG A 559 31.89 -5.25 -2.64
C ARG A 559 30.42 -5.00 -2.96
N ARG A 560 29.57 -4.96 -1.92
CA ARG A 560 28.12 -4.73 -2.04
C ARG A 560 27.71 -3.31 -1.66
N THR A 561 28.63 -2.36 -1.62
CA THR A 561 28.35 -0.94 -1.30
C THR A 561 28.02 -0.13 -2.54
N ILE A 562 27.53 1.11 -2.35
CA ILE A 562 27.23 2.00 -3.48
C ILE A 562 28.45 2.28 -4.37
N GLU A 563 29.66 2.27 -3.81
CA GLU A 563 30.91 2.45 -4.56
C GLU A 563 31.06 1.39 -5.66
N TYR A 564 30.56 0.18 -5.41
CA TYR A 564 30.61 -0.92 -6.36
C TYR A 564 29.42 -0.95 -7.32
N ALA A 565 28.40 -0.10 -7.16
CA ALA A 565 27.28 0.02 -8.12
C ALA A 565 27.68 0.75 -9.42
N VAL A 566 28.89 0.51 -9.92
CA VAL A 566 29.47 1.13 -11.11
C VAL A 566 30.04 0.06 -12.03
N LYS A 567 29.80 0.21 -13.34
CA LYS A 567 30.27 -0.74 -14.35
C LYS A 567 31.79 -0.95 -14.29
N GLY A 568 32.22 -2.21 -14.19
CA GLY A 568 33.62 -2.63 -14.24
C GLY A 568 34.41 -2.34 -12.96
N LYS A 569 33.75 -1.86 -11.90
CA LYS A 569 34.40 -1.58 -10.61
C LYS A 569 34.76 -2.85 -9.85
N ASP A 570 33.94 -3.90 -9.97
CA ASP A 570 34.26 -5.22 -9.43
C ASP A 570 34.75 -6.16 -10.52
N SER A 571 36.02 -6.58 -10.42
CA SER A 571 36.64 -7.50 -11.38
C SER A 571 36.79 -8.93 -10.84
N SER A 572 36.29 -9.23 -9.63
CA SER A 572 36.52 -10.51 -8.96
C SER A 572 35.26 -11.36 -8.74
N TYR A 573 34.08 -10.86 -9.07
CA TYR A 573 32.85 -11.66 -8.93
C TYR A 573 32.78 -12.81 -9.94
N GLY A 574 31.82 -13.71 -9.73
CA GLY A 574 31.59 -14.91 -10.52
C GLY A 574 31.83 -16.17 -9.70
N VAL A 575 30.87 -17.08 -9.74
CA VAL A 575 30.98 -18.43 -9.18
C VAL A 575 31.10 -19.45 -10.30
N ASP A 576 32.06 -20.36 -10.18
CA ASP A 576 32.22 -21.45 -11.13
C ASP A 576 31.36 -22.64 -10.67
N PHE A 577 30.11 -22.69 -11.13
CA PHE A 577 29.23 -23.86 -10.94
C PHE A 577 29.77 -25.13 -11.63
N LEU A 578 30.95 -25.06 -12.26
CA LEU A 578 31.62 -26.16 -12.95
C LEU A 578 32.43 -27.08 -12.03
N MET A 579 32.78 -26.64 -10.80
CA MET A 579 33.87 -27.26 -10.03
C MET A 579 33.49 -27.83 -8.66
N ASP A 580 32.25 -27.70 -8.18
CA ASP A 580 31.91 -28.10 -6.79
C ASP A 580 31.80 -29.63 -6.57
N GLY A 581 31.98 -30.44 -7.62
CA GLY A 581 31.90 -31.90 -7.52
C GLY A 581 30.55 -32.41 -7.00
N SER A 582 29.54 -31.57 -6.86
CA SER A 582 28.20 -31.99 -6.52
C SER A 582 27.57 -32.63 -7.77
N PRO A 583 26.90 -33.78 -7.62
CA PRO A 583 26.27 -34.47 -8.74
C PRO A 583 25.07 -33.70 -9.36
N ASP A 584 24.85 -32.44 -8.98
CA ASP A 584 23.61 -31.69 -9.23
C ASP A 584 23.81 -30.39 -10.05
N ALA A 585 25.04 -30.01 -10.42
CA ALA A 585 25.30 -28.80 -11.22
C ALA A 585 24.72 -28.87 -12.67
N SER A 586 24.32 -30.07 -13.11
CA SER A 586 23.59 -30.31 -14.37
C SER A 586 22.09 -30.56 -14.17
N ALA A 587 21.62 -30.68 -12.92
CA ALA A 587 20.23 -30.94 -12.62
C ALA A 587 19.39 -29.69 -12.83
N ARG A 588 18.19 -29.88 -13.39
CA ARG A 588 17.24 -28.79 -13.58
C ARG A 588 16.96 -28.14 -12.22
N MET A 589 17.35 -26.88 -12.06
CA MET A 589 16.97 -26.09 -10.90
C MET A 589 15.46 -26.20 -10.72
N ASN A 590 15.03 -26.67 -9.55
CA ASN A 590 13.63 -26.73 -9.23
C ASN A 590 13.07 -25.30 -9.26
N LYS A 591 12.06 -25.04 -10.11
CA LYS A 591 11.44 -23.72 -10.24
C LYS A 591 10.91 -23.18 -8.91
N TRP A 592 10.57 -24.05 -7.97
CA TRP A 592 10.13 -23.66 -6.62
C TRP A 592 11.27 -23.27 -5.68
N LYS A 593 12.52 -23.51 -6.09
CA LYS A 593 13.75 -23.07 -5.41
C LYS A 593 14.35 -21.80 -6.04
N SER A 594 13.69 -21.18 -7.03
CA SER A 594 14.17 -19.90 -7.57
C SER A 594 14.03 -18.78 -6.54
N ILE A 595 14.81 -17.70 -6.68
CA ILE A 595 14.72 -16.52 -5.80
C ILE A 595 13.30 -15.92 -5.78
N PHE A 596 12.59 -16.02 -6.91
CA PHE A 596 11.17 -15.70 -7.08
C PHE A 596 10.44 -16.96 -7.58
N PRO A 597 9.94 -17.82 -6.67
CA PRO A 597 9.22 -19.03 -7.05
C PRO A 597 7.91 -18.70 -7.79
N PRO A 598 7.38 -19.61 -8.62
CA PRO A 598 6.05 -19.45 -9.20
C PRO A 598 5.01 -19.21 -8.11
N MET A 599 4.05 -18.33 -8.40
CA MET A 599 2.83 -18.29 -7.60
C MET A 599 2.10 -19.63 -7.79
N PRO A 600 1.48 -20.19 -6.74
CA PRO A 600 0.63 -21.37 -6.87
C PRO A 600 -0.45 -21.12 -7.93
N ASP A 601 -0.36 -21.83 -9.06
CA ASP A 601 -1.42 -21.88 -10.04
C ASP A 601 -2.48 -22.90 -9.58
N ALA A 602 -3.74 -22.67 -9.95
CA ALA A 602 -4.80 -23.66 -9.73
C ALA A 602 -4.71 -24.85 -10.71
N GLU A 603 -3.70 -24.88 -11.58
CA GLU A 603 -3.54 -25.89 -12.63
C GLU A 603 -2.61 -27.04 -12.21
N GLY A 604 -1.73 -26.82 -11.23
CA GLY A 604 -0.80 -27.82 -10.69
C GLY A 604 -1.35 -28.66 -9.53
N PHE A 605 -2.54 -28.37 -9.01
CA PHE A 605 -3.19 -29.13 -7.96
C PHE A 605 -4.16 -30.17 -8.53
N ASN A 606 -4.20 -31.37 -7.94
CA ASN A 606 -5.16 -32.41 -8.31
C ASN A 606 -6.59 -31.85 -8.22
N LYS A 607 -7.42 -32.03 -9.27
CA LYS A 607 -8.82 -31.58 -9.30
C LYS A 607 -9.62 -32.01 -8.08
N THR A 608 -9.34 -33.20 -7.54
CA THR A 608 -9.97 -33.72 -6.31
C THR A 608 -9.59 -32.89 -5.08
N PHE A 609 -8.34 -32.43 -5.01
CA PHE A 609 -7.84 -31.59 -3.93
C PHE A 609 -8.42 -30.18 -3.99
N LEU A 610 -8.46 -29.56 -5.18
CA LEU A 610 -9.13 -28.26 -5.37
C LEU A 610 -10.61 -28.30 -5.04
N LYS A 611 -11.30 -29.41 -5.35
CA LYS A 611 -12.70 -29.63 -4.98
C LYS A 611 -12.86 -29.72 -3.46
N ARG A 612 -11.94 -30.37 -2.76
CA ARG A 612 -11.91 -30.44 -1.29
C ARG A 612 -11.66 -29.08 -0.65
N LEU A 613 -10.68 -28.33 -1.16
CA LEU A 613 -10.42 -26.95 -0.73
C LEU A 613 -11.64 -26.06 -0.93
N LYS A 614 -12.31 -26.17 -2.08
CA LYS A 614 -13.54 -25.43 -2.37
C LYS A 614 -14.66 -25.74 -1.38
N ILE A 615 -14.78 -26.99 -0.92
CA ILE A 615 -15.77 -27.38 0.09
C ILE A 615 -15.37 -26.87 1.47
N ALA A 616 -14.11 -27.00 1.86
CA ALA A 616 -13.64 -26.61 3.19
C ALA A 616 -13.63 -25.09 3.40
N PHE A 617 -13.25 -24.34 2.38
CA PHE A 617 -13.12 -22.88 2.43
C PHE A 617 -14.27 -22.16 1.72
N SER A 618 -15.40 -22.84 1.50
CA SER A 618 -16.58 -22.27 0.82
C SER A 618 -17.06 -20.97 1.44
N ASP A 619 -16.93 -20.85 2.76
CA ASP A 619 -17.40 -19.70 3.54
C ASP A 619 -16.35 -18.58 3.64
N VAL A 620 -15.09 -18.89 3.32
CA VAL A 620 -13.96 -17.97 3.51
C VAL A 620 -13.62 -17.27 2.19
N THR A 621 -13.58 -18.00 1.08
CA THR A 621 -13.29 -17.42 -0.23
C THR A 621 -13.73 -18.33 -1.37
N THR A 622 -14.31 -17.75 -2.42
CA THR A 622 -14.70 -18.46 -3.64
C THR A 622 -13.57 -18.56 -4.67
N ASN A 623 -12.47 -17.83 -4.46
CA ASN A 623 -11.32 -17.79 -5.37
C ASN A 623 -10.42 -19.02 -5.12
N PRO A 624 -10.25 -19.92 -6.11
CA PRO A 624 -9.44 -21.14 -5.94
C PRO A 624 -8.00 -20.89 -5.49
N ARG A 625 -7.40 -19.75 -5.86
CA ARG A 625 -6.02 -19.41 -5.44
C ARG A 625 -5.94 -18.95 -4.00
N ASN A 626 -6.98 -18.28 -3.49
CA ASN A 626 -7.05 -17.93 -2.08
C ASN A 626 -7.30 -19.18 -1.23
N GLN A 627 -8.15 -20.11 -1.70
CA GLN A 627 -8.38 -21.41 -1.03
C GLN A 627 -7.08 -22.23 -0.93
N VAL A 628 -6.27 -22.23 -1.99
CA VAL A 628 -4.94 -22.84 -1.99
C VAL A 628 -4.00 -22.12 -1.01
N ALA A 629 -4.02 -20.79 -0.97
CA ALA A 629 -3.20 -20.02 -0.05
C ALA A 629 -3.58 -20.29 1.43
N ASP A 630 -4.87 -20.33 1.76
CA ASP A 630 -5.36 -20.61 3.11
C ASP A 630 -4.97 -22.01 3.58
N TYR A 631 -5.02 -22.99 2.68
CA TYR A 631 -4.51 -24.32 2.97
C TYR A 631 -2.98 -24.37 3.13
N MET A 632 -2.23 -23.63 2.31
CA MET A 632 -0.77 -23.53 2.48
C MET A 632 -0.40 -22.88 3.83
N VAL A 633 -1.20 -21.92 4.30
CA VAL A 633 -1.07 -21.35 5.64
C VAL A 633 -1.32 -22.41 6.72
N MET A 634 -2.33 -23.27 6.54
CA MET A 634 -2.55 -24.41 7.44
C MET A 634 -1.38 -25.41 7.42
N GLU A 635 -0.84 -25.76 6.26
CA GLU A 635 0.34 -26.65 6.15
C GLU A 635 1.57 -26.07 6.83
N LEU A 636 1.77 -24.76 6.75
CA LEU A 636 2.89 -24.09 7.42
C LEU A 636 2.71 -24.02 8.94
N ARG A 637 1.47 -23.86 9.42
CA ARG A 637 1.16 -23.65 10.85
C ARG A 637 1.06 -24.97 11.62
N PHE A 638 0.50 -26.01 11.01
CA PHE A 638 0.22 -27.30 11.66
C PHE A 638 1.06 -28.45 11.05
N GLY A 639 1.83 -28.18 10.00
CA GLY A 639 2.51 -29.22 9.25
C GLY A 639 1.56 -29.94 8.29
N LYS A 640 2.15 -30.57 7.27
CA LYS A 640 1.40 -31.16 6.15
C LYS A 640 0.37 -32.22 6.56
N HIS A 641 0.70 -33.03 7.57
CA HIS A 641 -0.16 -34.13 8.01
C HIS A 641 -1.40 -33.61 8.76
N GLU A 642 -1.21 -32.70 9.72
CA GLU A 642 -2.32 -32.15 10.51
C GLU A 642 -3.20 -31.23 9.65
N ALA A 643 -2.61 -30.44 8.74
CA ALA A 643 -3.38 -29.63 7.79
C ALA A 643 -4.25 -30.48 6.85
N ALA A 644 -3.77 -31.65 6.43
CA ALA A 644 -4.56 -32.58 5.63
C ALA A 644 -5.72 -33.19 6.42
N GLU A 645 -5.49 -33.58 7.69
CA GLU A 645 -6.55 -34.08 8.58
C GLU A 645 -7.61 -33.02 8.88
N MET A 646 -7.18 -31.79 9.17
CA MET A 646 -8.11 -30.67 9.38
C MET A 646 -8.91 -30.36 8.12
N LEU A 647 -8.30 -30.43 6.94
CA LEU A 647 -9.02 -30.29 5.67
C LEU A 647 -10.07 -31.39 5.51
N ASP A 648 -9.76 -32.65 5.83
CA ASP A 648 -10.73 -33.75 5.81
C ASP A 648 -11.89 -33.53 6.79
N GLN A 649 -11.61 -33.07 8.01
CA GLN A 649 -12.64 -32.75 9.00
C GLN A 649 -13.55 -31.61 8.53
N MET A 650 -12.99 -30.53 7.99
CA MET A 650 -13.76 -29.39 7.47
C MET A 650 -14.67 -29.82 6.32
N VAL A 651 -14.17 -30.65 5.40
CA VAL A 651 -14.98 -31.22 4.31
C VAL A 651 -16.10 -32.10 4.85
N ALA A 652 -15.81 -32.97 5.82
CA ALA A 652 -16.80 -33.88 6.41
C ALA A 652 -17.93 -33.13 7.13
N VAL A 653 -17.59 -32.10 7.92
CA VAL A 653 -18.58 -31.24 8.60
C VAL A 653 -19.50 -30.56 7.59
N LYS A 654 -18.94 -30.03 6.50
CA LYS A 654 -19.69 -29.34 5.45
C LYS A 654 -20.59 -30.28 4.65
N GLN A 655 -20.15 -31.52 4.41
CA GLN A 655 -20.94 -32.53 3.73
C GLN A 655 -22.07 -33.08 4.62
N ALA A 656 -21.82 -33.28 5.92
CA ALA A 656 -22.84 -33.70 6.87
C ALA A 656 -23.95 -32.64 7.03
N ALA A 657 -23.58 -31.36 7.07
CA ALA A 657 -24.54 -30.26 7.09
C ALA A 657 -25.44 -30.22 5.84
N ALA A 658 -24.89 -30.55 4.65
CA ALA A 658 -25.66 -30.60 3.41
C ALA A 658 -26.59 -31.83 3.31
N GLN A 659 -26.28 -32.92 4.01
CA GLN A 659 -27.12 -34.13 4.06
C GLN A 659 -28.28 -33.99 5.05
N GLN A 660 -28.09 -33.30 6.18
CA GLN A 660 -29.18 -33.02 7.13
C GLN A 660 -30.27 -32.11 6.55
N THR A 661 -29.95 -31.26 5.57
CA THR A 661 -30.93 -30.40 4.90
C THR A 661 -31.79 -31.09 3.83
N ALA A 662 -31.54 -32.38 3.53
CA ALA A 662 -32.21 -33.09 2.42
C ALA A 662 -33.35 -34.04 2.85
N ASP A 663 -33.49 -34.35 4.15
CA ASP A 663 -34.37 -35.44 4.65
C ASP A 663 -35.73 -34.98 5.21
N GLU A 664 -36.13 -33.71 5.02
CA GLU A 664 -37.43 -33.21 5.46
C GLU A 664 -38.25 -32.63 4.29
N THR A 665 -39.39 -33.26 3.97
CA THR A 665 -40.43 -32.76 3.04
C THR A 665 -41.83 -33.14 3.54
N PRO A 666 -42.93 -32.48 3.13
CA PRO A 666 -43.17 -31.04 3.13
C PRO A 666 -44.59 -30.68 3.66
N THR A 667 -44.71 -29.75 4.61
CA THR A 667 -46.00 -29.06 4.84
C THR A 667 -45.76 -27.58 5.15
N ARG A 668 -46.44 -26.72 4.36
CA ARG A 668 -46.55 -25.25 4.43
C ARG A 668 -45.48 -24.46 3.63
N PRO A 669 -45.87 -23.64 2.63
CA PRO A 669 -44.95 -22.70 2.01
C PRO A 669 -44.89 -21.42 2.85
N PRO A 670 -43.70 -21.00 3.28
CA PRO A 670 -43.23 -19.71 2.82
C PRO A 670 -41.73 -19.66 2.44
N SER A 671 -41.45 -18.63 1.63
CA SER A 671 -40.18 -17.98 1.27
C SER A 671 -39.09 -18.80 0.57
N ARG A 672 -39.09 -18.71 -0.77
CA ARG A 672 -37.90 -18.88 -1.61
C ARG A 672 -36.87 -17.78 -1.28
N GLY A 673 -35.75 -18.16 -0.68
CA GLY A 673 -34.57 -17.31 -0.56
C GLY A 673 -33.33 -18.18 -0.53
N ALA A 674 -32.77 -18.50 -1.70
CA ALA A 674 -31.39 -19.01 -1.85
C ALA A 674 -31.02 -19.16 -3.34
N ILE A 675 -30.84 -18.05 -4.07
CA ILE A 675 -29.88 -17.98 -5.21
C ILE A 675 -29.40 -16.51 -5.37
N GLN A 676 -28.45 -16.06 -4.55
CA GLN A 676 -27.51 -14.96 -4.83
C GLN A 676 -26.12 -15.63 -4.77
N GLU A 677 -25.15 -15.45 -5.67
CA GLU A 677 -24.70 -14.26 -6.36
C GLU A 677 -24.03 -14.66 -7.69
N ALA A 678 -24.25 -13.86 -8.73
CA ALA A 678 -23.31 -13.68 -9.82
C ALA A 678 -23.14 -12.16 -9.92
N THR A 679 -21.95 -11.68 -9.59
CA THR A 679 -21.53 -10.27 -9.73
C THR A 679 -22.55 -9.24 -9.24
N ALA A 680 -22.62 -9.04 -7.92
CA ALA A 680 -23.14 -7.81 -7.35
C ALA A 680 -22.67 -7.74 -5.90
N SER A 681 -22.24 -6.57 -5.45
CA SER A 681 -22.47 -6.11 -4.08
C SER A 681 -23.94 -6.43 -3.69
N GLU A 682 -24.24 -6.63 -2.41
CA GLU A 682 -25.64 -6.76 -1.96
C GLU A 682 -26.49 -5.64 -2.61
N PRO A 683 -27.71 -5.94 -3.12
CA PRO A 683 -28.54 -4.93 -3.79
C PRO A 683 -28.80 -3.79 -2.81
N LEU A 684 -28.33 -2.60 -3.19
CA LEU A 684 -28.55 -1.38 -2.42
C LEU A 684 -30.05 -1.06 -2.42
N THR A 685 -30.53 -0.51 -1.31
CA THR A 685 -31.88 0.04 -1.20
C THR A 685 -32.04 1.24 -2.14
N LEU A 686 -33.27 1.60 -2.54
CA LEU A 686 -33.50 2.77 -3.40
C LEU A 686 -32.88 4.03 -2.81
N GLN A 687 -32.93 4.17 -1.49
CA GLN A 687 -32.34 5.32 -0.80
C GLN A 687 -30.81 5.32 -0.88
N GLU A 688 -30.15 4.17 -0.79
CA GLU A 688 -28.70 4.04 -1.00
C GLU A 688 -28.29 4.27 -2.46
N GLU A 689 -29.13 3.90 -3.42
CA GLU A 689 -28.90 4.20 -4.85
C GLU A 689 -29.09 5.70 -5.16
N TYR A 690 -30.10 6.37 -4.58
CA TYR A 690 -30.23 7.83 -4.67
C TYR A 690 -29.13 8.57 -3.89
N GLU A 691 -28.66 8.04 -2.78
CA GLU A 691 -27.53 8.61 -2.02
C GLU A 691 -26.22 8.45 -2.78
N ASN A 692 -26.02 7.30 -3.44
CA ASN A 692 -24.95 7.12 -4.42
C ASN A 692 -25.09 8.15 -5.56
N GLN A 693 -26.25 8.23 -6.22
CA GLN A 693 -26.50 9.20 -7.28
C GLN A 693 -26.29 10.66 -6.83
N ARG A 694 -26.66 11.02 -5.59
CA ARG A 694 -26.45 12.36 -4.99
C ARG A 694 -25.00 12.63 -4.63
N SER A 695 -24.27 11.63 -4.13
CA SER A 695 -22.84 11.73 -3.82
C SER A 695 -21.98 11.94 -5.07
N TRP A 696 -22.55 11.68 -6.27
CA TRP A 696 -21.83 11.72 -7.54
C TRP A 696 -22.00 13.01 -8.33
N ARG A 697 -22.82 13.98 -7.88
CA ARG A 697 -22.75 15.39 -8.35
C ARG A 697 -21.38 16.06 -8.06
N VAL A 698 -20.44 15.31 -7.47
CA VAL A 698 -19.08 15.71 -7.12
C VAL A 698 -18.00 14.84 -7.80
N SER A 699 -18.37 13.81 -8.60
CA SER A 699 -17.41 12.97 -9.34
C SER A 699 -17.15 13.58 -10.73
N CYS A 700 -15.88 13.77 -11.09
CA CYS A 700 -15.49 14.47 -12.32
C CYS A 700 -15.37 13.57 -13.57
N ASP A 701 -15.87 12.33 -13.53
CA ASP A 701 -15.57 11.29 -14.53
C ASP A 701 -16.67 10.22 -14.71
N LYS A 702 -17.90 10.43 -14.20
CA LYS A 702 -18.95 9.40 -14.20
C LYS A 702 -20.35 9.95 -14.45
N LEU A 703 -21.10 9.28 -15.33
CA LEU A 703 -22.54 9.48 -15.54
C LEU A 703 -23.32 8.26 -15.06
N THR A 704 -24.47 8.46 -14.40
CA THR A 704 -25.31 7.39 -13.86
C THR A 704 -26.78 7.67 -14.09
N PHE A 705 -27.48 6.66 -14.59
CA PHE A 705 -28.92 6.72 -14.85
C PHE A 705 -29.62 5.57 -14.13
N ILE A 706 -30.70 5.90 -13.43
CA ILE A 706 -31.58 4.91 -12.83
C ILE A 706 -32.52 4.39 -13.93
N VAL A 707 -32.67 3.08 -14.00
CA VAL A 707 -33.57 2.41 -14.95
C VAL A 707 -34.87 2.11 -14.25
N CYS A 708 -35.93 2.84 -14.62
CA CYS A 708 -37.29 2.61 -14.11
C CYS A 708 -38.16 1.89 -15.15
N GLU A 709 -39.24 1.26 -14.69
CA GLU A 709 -40.28 0.72 -15.55
C GLU A 709 -41.06 1.85 -16.25
N ALA A 710 -41.36 1.66 -17.54
CA ALA A 710 -42.11 2.64 -18.30
C ALA A 710 -43.56 2.75 -17.80
N PRO A 711 -44.16 3.96 -17.79
CA PRO A 711 -45.58 4.13 -17.53
C PRO A 711 -46.45 3.34 -18.53
N ALA A 712 -47.66 2.95 -18.10
CA ALA A 712 -48.59 2.24 -18.97
C ALA A 712 -48.93 3.05 -20.25
N PRO A 713 -49.09 2.41 -21.43
CA PRO A 713 -49.45 3.11 -22.66
C PRO A 713 -50.75 3.92 -22.49
N GLY A 714 -50.69 5.24 -22.71
CA GLY A 714 -51.81 6.16 -22.51
C GLY A 714 -51.81 6.92 -21.18
N ALA A 715 -50.80 6.76 -20.34
CA ALA A 715 -50.57 7.60 -19.16
C ALA A 715 -50.25 9.07 -19.55
N SER A 716 -50.52 10.01 -18.64
CA SER A 716 -50.25 11.45 -18.80
C SER A 716 -48.81 11.71 -19.28
N ALA A 717 -48.62 12.70 -20.15
CA ALA A 717 -47.29 13.19 -20.55
C ALA A 717 -46.53 13.90 -19.41
N ILE A 718 -47.06 13.91 -18.18
CA ILE A 718 -46.41 14.48 -17.00
C ILE A 718 -46.00 13.34 -16.07
N ILE A 719 -44.70 13.22 -15.81
CA ILE A 719 -44.13 12.32 -14.82
C ILE A 719 -43.92 13.09 -13.51
N HIS A 720 -44.41 12.54 -12.41
CA HIS A 720 -44.23 13.11 -11.07
C HIS A 720 -43.14 12.35 -10.30
N ALA A 721 -42.26 13.10 -9.63
CA ALA A 721 -41.25 12.53 -8.75
C ALA A 721 -41.86 11.84 -7.52
N GLY A 722 -41.23 10.75 -7.09
CA GLY A 722 -41.73 9.84 -6.06
C GLY A 722 -42.87 8.93 -6.53
N ILE A 723 -43.21 8.94 -7.83
CA ILE A 723 -44.25 8.07 -8.40
C ILE A 723 -43.66 7.19 -9.50
N ALA A 724 -43.14 7.76 -10.59
CA ALA A 724 -42.54 6.95 -11.67
C ALA A 724 -41.10 6.50 -11.37
N ASP A 725 -40.45 7.12 -10.40
CA ASP A 725 -39.13 6.84 -9.88
C ASP A 725 -39.17 6.29 -8.43
N ALA A 726 -40.31 5.72 -8.05
CA ALA A 726 -40.49 5.04 -6.77
C ALA A 726 -39.79 3.66 -6.75
N GLU A 727 -39.57 3.10 -5.55
CA GLU A 727 -38.74 1.91 -5.31
C GLU A 727 -39.30 0.69 -6.04
N GLU A 728 -40.61 0.57 -6.07
CA GLU A 728 -41.37 -0.46 -6.76
C GLU A 728 -41.20 -0.43 -8.29
N HIS A 729 -40.77 0.69 -8.86
CA HIS A 729 -40.60 0.89 -10.30
C HIS A 729 -39.13 0.86 -10.75
N MET A 730 -38.17 0.89 -9.82
CA MET A 730 -36.75 0.74 -10.15
C MET A 730 -36.45 -0.69 -10.63
N ARG A 731 -35.71 -0.81 -11.72
CA ARG A 731 -35.30 -2.08 -12.34
C ARG A 731 -33.78 -2.25 -12.35
N GLY A 732 -33.02 -1.19 -12.11
CA GLY A 732 -31.56 -1.20 -11.98
C GLY A 732 -30.96 0.15 -12.30
N ASP A 733 -29.69 0.15 -12.69
CA ASP A 733 -28.92 1.33 -13.05
C ASP A 733 -27.98 1.07 -14.24
N ILE A 734 -27.60 2.14 -14.92
CA ILE A 734 -26.57 2.14 -15.96
C ILE A 734 -25.59 3.26 -15.70
N ASN A 735 -24.31 2.91 -15.69
CA ASN A 735 -23.19 3.79 -15.46
C ASN A 735 -22.36 3.95 -16.73
N MET A 736 -21.82 5.15 -16.95
CA MET A 736 -20.80 5.43 -17.95
C MET A 736 -19.63 6.17 -17.29
N PHE A 737 -18.47 5.52 -17.24
CA PHE A 737 -17.23 6.11 -16.73
C PHE A 737 -16.43 6.69 -17.89
N ILE A 738 -15.93 7.92 -17.76
CA ILE A 738 -15.23 8.64 -18.82
C ILE A 738 -13.77 8.83 -18.40
N TYR A 739 -12.84 8.33 -19.22
CA TYR A 739 -11.41 8.52 -18.97
C TYR A 739 -10.66 8.86 -20.25
N ARG A 740 -9.46 9.44 -20.11
CA ARG A 740 -8.55 9.67 -21.24
C ARG A 740 -7.95 8.34 -21.68
N ASP A 741 -7.96 8.11 -22.99
CA ASP A 741 -7.46 6.87 -23.57
C ASP A 741 -5.92 6.87 -23.58
N GLU A 742 -5.33 6.33 -22.51
CA GLU A 742 -3.88 6.10 -22.36
C GLU A 742 -3.44 4.72 -22.90
N LEU A 743 -4.36 3.90 -23.41
CA LEU A 743 -4.11 2.53 -23.88
C LEU A 743 -3.75 2.43 -25.37
N GLY A 744 -3.67 3.56 -26.08
CA GLY A 744 -3.24 3.59 -27.47
C GLY A 744 -1.81 3.08 -27.64
N THR A 745 -1.61 2.14 -28.56
CA THR A 745 -0.26 1.82 -29.07
C THR A 745 0.38 3.08 -29.68
N PRO A 746 1.70 3.30 -29.55
CA PRO A 746 2.37 4.45 -30.15
C PRO A 746 2.11 4.49 -31.66
N GLY A 747 1.41 5.54 -32.13
CA GLY A 747 1.00 5.71 -33.53
C GLY A 747 -0.51 5.69 -33.79
N ASP A 748 -1.35 5.52 -32.77
CA ASP A 748 -2.82 5.58 -32.88
C ASP A 748 -3.33 7.04 -32.87
N GLU A 749 -4.10 7.44 -33.89
CA GLU A 749 -4.68 8.80 -34.04
C GLU A 749 -5.69 9.17 -32.94
N THR A 750 -6.06 8.21 -32.09
CA THR A 750 -7.01 8.37 -30.98
C THR A 750 -6.35 8.65 -29.62
N ALA A 751 -5.01 8.60 -29.54
CA ALA A 751 -4.28 8.86 -28.29
C ALA A 751 -4.56 10.27 -27.73
N GLY A 752 -5.08 10.33 -26.50
CA GLY A 752 -5.45 11.59 -25.84
C GLY A 752 -6.93 11.98 -25.97
N GLN A 753 -7.75 11.22 -26.70
CA GLN A 753 -9.21 11.36 -26.74
C GLN A 753 -9.88 10.70 -25.51
N LEU A 754 -11.17 10.99 -25.30
CA LEU A 754 -11.95 10.39 -24.21
C LEU A 754 -12.58 9.06 -24.64
N ARG A 755 -12.66 8.10 -23.72
CA ARG A 755 -13.36 6.83 -23.91
C ARG A 755 -14.34 6.60 -22.76
N GLY A 756 -15.54 6.13 -23.11
CA GLY A 756 -16.58 5.78 -22.14
C GLY A 756 -16.62 4.28 -21.84
N GLU A 757 -16.63 3.89 -20.58
CA GLU A 757 -16.87 2.51 -20.13
C GLU A 757 -18.29 2.38 -19.58
N ILE A 758 -19.11 1.51 -20.19
CA ILE A 758 -20.49 1.28 -19.79
C ILE A 758 -20.54 0.09 -18.83
N ASP A 759 -21.28 0.28 -17.74
CA ASP A 759 -21.64 -0.78 -16.80
C ASP A 759 -23.17 -0.79 -16.60
N VAL A 760 -23.79 -1.97 -16.69
CA VAL A 760 -25.25 -2.12 -16.63
C VAL A 760 -25.61 -3.13 -15.56
N MET A 761 -26.40 -2.70 -14.59
CA MET A 761 -26.85 -3.52 -13.47
C MET A 761 -28.38 -3.59 -13.46
N VAL A 762 -28.92 -4.81 -13.44
CA VAL A 762 -30.37 -5.07 -13.35
C VAL A 762 -30.61 -5.91 -12.10
N ALA A 763 -31.18 -5.28 -11.07
CA ALA A 763 -31.10 -5.72 -9.68
C ALA A 763 -31.75 -7.08 -9.40
N GLU A 764 -32.85 -7.43 -10.10
CA GLU A 764 -33.58 -8.67 -9.82
C GLU A 764 -33.56 -9.68 -10.99
N LYS A 765 -33.28 -10.95 -10.68
CA LYS A 765 -33.31 -12.07 -11.63
C LYS A 765 -34.65 -12.24 -12.35
N GLY A 766 -35.75 -11.78 -11.75
CA GLY A 766 -37.10 -11.79 -12.35
C GLY A 766 -37.29 -10.78 -13.50
N HIS A 767 -36.37 -9.84 -13.67
CA HIS A 767 -36.38 -8.81 -14.72
C HIS A 767 -35.40 -9.10 -15.86
N TRP A 768 -34.63 -10.18 -15.76
CA TRP A 768 -33.70 -10.58 -16.80
C TRP A 768 -34.44 -11.06 -18.05
N ARG A 769 -33.85 -10.80 -19.24
CA ARG A 769 -34.42 -11.19 -20.56
C ARG A 769 -35.77 -10.53 -20.93
N LYS A 770 -36.19 -9.49 -20.21
CA LYS A 770 -37.39 -8.67 -20.52
C LYS A 770 -37.10 -7.41 -21.36
N GLY A 771 -35.87 -7.24 -21.82
CA GLY A 771 -35.47 -6.11 -22.67
C GLY A 771 -34.94 -4.87 -21.94
N TYR A 772 -35.06 -4.78 -20.61
CA TYR A 772 -34.62 -3.60 -19.83
C TYR A 772 -33.15 -3.23 -20.05
N GLY A 773 -32.23 -4.19 -20.03
CA GLY A 773 -30.80 -3.92 -20.27
C GLY A 773 -30.54 -3.33 -21.66
N ARG A 774 -31.30 -3.74 -22.68
CA ARG A 774 -31.15 -3.22 -24.03
C ARG A 774 -31.69 -1.79 -24.12
N ALA A 775 -32.90 -1.57 -23.59
CA ALA A 775 -33.53 -0.25 -23.54
C ALA A 775 -32.69 0.77 -22.75
N ALA A 776 -32.05 0.34 -21.65
CA ALA A 776 -31.16 1.17 -20.85
C ALA A 776 -29.93 1.63 -21.64
N VAL A 777 -29.27 0.70 -22.34
CA VAL A 777 -28.11 1.03 -23.19
C VAL A 777 -28.54 1.92 -24.37
N GLU A 778 -29.63 1.60 -25.07
CA GLU A 778 -30.13 2.40 -26.20
C GLU A 778 -30.46 3.84 -25.74
N SER A 779 -31.09 3.99 -24.57
CA SER A 779 -31.43 5.28 -23.97
C SER A 779 -30.20 6.08 -23.55
N LEU A 780 -29.18 5.43 -22.97
CA LEU A 780 -27.89 6.05 -22.68
C LEU A 780 -27.22 6.55 -23.97
N LEU A 781 -27.18 5.73 -25.03
CA LEU A 781 -26.57 6.12 -26.31
C LEU A 781 -27.26 7.34 -26.93
N ILE A 782 -28.59 7.38 -26.90
CA ILE A 782 -29.37 8.55 -27.34
C ILE A 782 -29.04 9.79 -26.48
N TYR A 783 -29.01 9.64 -25.16
CA TYR A 783 -28.69 10.75 -24.25
C TYR A 783 -27.30 11.31 -24.50
N VAL A 784 -26.28 10.45 -24.55
CA VAL A 784 -24.88 10.86 -24.77
C VAL A 784 -24.74 11.51 -26.13
N ARG A 785 -25.39 10.97 -27.18
CA ARG A 785 -25.37 11.56 -28.53
C ARG A 785 -26.01 12.95 -28.59
N ARG A 786 -27.10 13.18 -27.86
CA ARG A 786 -27.80 14.48 -27.80
C ARG A 786 -27.08 15.52 -26.95
N ASN A 787 -26.37 15.09 -25.91
CA ASN A 787 -25.72 15.97 -24.93
C ASN A 787 -24.18 15.96 -25.04
N LEU A 788 -23.63 15.42 -26.14
CA LEU A 788 -22.19 15.16 -26.29
C LEU A 788 -21.34 16.40 -26.03
N GLU A 789 -21.72 17.56 -26.57
CA GLU A 789 -20.98 18.81 -26.40
C GLU A 789 -20.90 19.24 -24.92
N GLY A 790 -22.01 19.12 -24.18
CA GLY A 790 -22.05 19.40 -22.75
C GLY A 790 -21.19 18.43 -21.94
N ILE A 791 -21.28 17.14 -22.26
CA ILE A 791 -20.48 16.09 -21.63
C ILE A 791 -18.98 16.32 -21.90
N LEU A 792 -18.59 16.63 -23.13
CA LEU A 792 -17.18 16.89 -23.47
C LEU A 792 -16.65 18.16 -22.78
N LYS A 793 -17.47 19.20 -22.66
CA LYS A 793 -17.11 20.44 -21.96
C LYS A 793 -16.89 20.21 -20.46
N GLU A 794 -17.77 19.44 -19.83
CA GLU A 794 -17.72 19.18 -18.39
C GLU A 794 -16.63 18.17 -18.01
N TYR A 795 -16.47 17.10 -18.80
CA TYR A 795 -15.60 15.96 -18.46
C TYR A 795 -14.29 15.88 -19.28
N GLY A 796 -14.16 16.67 -20.36
CA GLY A 796 -13.01 16.62 -21.28
C GLY A 796 -11.97 17.74 -21.16
N GLY A 797 -12.24 18.78 -20.37
CA GLY A 797 -11.27 19.83 -20.04
C GLY A 797 -11.09 20.93 -21.10
N GLY A 798 -12.07 21.17 -21.97
CA GLY A 798 -12.08 22.30 -22.92
C GLY A 798 -12.73 22.01 -24.27
N GLU A 799 -12.76 22.99 -25.17
CA GLU A 799 -13.44 22.96 -26.48
C GLU A 799 -12.85 21.97 -27.52
N GLU A 800 -11.67 21.38 -27.26
CA GLU A 800 -11.00 20.45 -28.19
C GLU A 800 -11.18 18.95 -27.86
N ALA A 801 -11.92 18.62 -26.80
CA ALA A 801 -12.14 17.22 -26.42
C ALA A 801 -12.97 16.44 -27.46
N ARG A 802 -12.59 15.18 -27.74
CA ARG A 802 -13.32 14.27 -28.64
C ARG A 802 -13.56 12.92 -27.98
N MET A 803 -14.68 12.28 -28.30
CA MET A 803 -14.99 10.91 -27.87
C MET A 803 -14.45 9.92 -28.91
N ALA A 804 -13.55 9.03 -28.49
CA ALA A 804 -12.99 7.98 -29.34
C ALA A 804 -14.00 6.82 -29.54
N GLY A 805 -14.76 6.50 -28.49
CA GLY A 805 -15.73 5.41 -28.53
C GLY A 805 -16.13 4.93 -27.14
N LEU A 806 -16.88 3.83 -27.12
CA LEU A 806 -17.40 3.22 -25.90
C LEU A 806 -16.86 1.80 -25.75
N MET A 807 -16.77 1.33 -24.52
CA MET A 807 -16.36 -0.03 -24.20
C MET A 807 -17.14 -0.63 -23.04
N VAL A 808 -17.11 -1.95 -22.95
CA VAL A 808 -17.70 -2.74 -21.87
C VAL A 808 -16.78 -3.93 -21.55
N LYS A 809 -16.68 -4.29 -20.27
CA LYS A 809 -16.01 -5.51 -19.80
C LYS A 809 -17.06 -6.50 -19.34
N ILE A 810 -17.08 -7.69 -19.96
CA ILE A 810 -18.15 -8.68 -19.72
C ILE A 810 -17.50 -10.02 -19.40
N LYS A 811 -17.93 -10.70 -18.33
CA LYS A 811 -17.46 -12.08 -18.06
C LYS A 811 -17.73 -13.00 -19.24
N GLU A 812 -16.78 -13.88 -19.55
CA GLU A 812 -16.77 -14.79 -20.70
C GLU A 812 -18.01 -15.68 -20.71
N ASP A 813 -18.45 -16.12 -19.51
CA ASP A 813 -19.62 -16.95 -19.29
C ASP A 813 -20.95 -16.17 -19.30
N ASN A 814 -20.92 -14.83 -19.32
CA ASN A 814 -22.11 -13.99 -19.45
C ASN A 814 -22.50 -13.81 -20.94
N VAL A 815 -23.01 -14.90 -21.51
CA VAL A 815 -23.45 -14.97 -22.92
C VAL A 815 -24.55 -13.94 -23.22
N GLY A 816 -25.41 -13.62 -22.26
CA GLY A 816 -26.53 -12.69 -22.42
C GLY A 816 -26.07 -11.25 -22.69
N SER A 817 -25.17 -10.73 -21.86
CA SER A 817 -24.61 -9.39 -22.05
C SER A 817 -23.76 -9.31 -23.32
N ARG A 818 -22.98 -10.36 -23.65
CA ARG A 818 -22.21 -10.41 -24.91
C ARG A 818 -23.10 -10.33 -26.15
N ALA A 819 -24.22 -11.04 -26.14
CA ALA A 819 -25.20 -10.99 -27.24
C ALA A 819 -25.87 -9.60 -27.34
N LEU A 820 -26.19 -8.97 -26.20
CA LEU A 820 -26.77 -7.63 -26.15
C LEU A 820 -25.83 -6.59 -26.77
N PHE A 821 -24.58 -6.50 -26.28
CA PHE A 821 -23.63 -5.51 -26.77
C PHE A 821 -23.18 -5.80 -28.21
N GLY A 822 -23.04 -7.08 -28.57
CA GLY A 822 -22.80 -7.50 -29.97
C GLY A 822 -23.93 -7.07 -30.91
N GLY A 823 -25.19 -7.18 -30.48
CA GLY A 823 -26.35 -6.70 -31.24
C GLY A 823 -26.43 -5.19 -31.41
N LEU A 824 -25.74 -4.42 -30.55
CA LEU A 824 -25.59 -2.97 -30.62
C LEU A 824 -24.29 -2.55 -31.34
N GLY A 825 -23.60 -3.48 -32.00
CA GLY A 825 -22.42 -3.17 -32.82
C GLY A 825 -21.08 -3.18 -32.07
N PHE A 826 -21.04 -3.48 -30.78
CA PHE A 826 -19.78 -3.64 -30.05
C PHE A 826 -19.03 -4.89 -30.53
N ARG A 827 -17.72 -4.77 -30.74
CA ARG A 827 -16.85 -5.85 -31.20
C ARG A 827 -15.86 -6.22 -30.12
N GLN A 828 -15.67 -7.51 -29.92
CA GLN A 828 -14.66 -8.02 -28.99
C GLN A 828 -13.25 -7.64 -29.48
N THR A 829 -12.43 -7.08 -28.59
CA THR A 829 -11.02 -6.78 -28.84
C THR A 829 -10.15 -7.58 -27.87
N GLY A 830 -9.19 -8.33 -28.43
CA GLY A 830 -8.27 -9.16 -27.66
C GLY A 830 -8.85 -10.51 -27.19
N GLU A 831 -7.99 -11.27 -26.51
CA GLU A 831 -8.35 -12.54 -25.87
C GLU A 831 -9.01 -12.29 -24.50
N VAL A 832 -9.65 -13.33 -23.95
CA VAL A 832 -10.23 -13.30 -22.61
C VAL A 832 -9.15 -12.89 -21.61
N ASN A 833 -9.41 -11.80 -20.88
CA ASN A 833 -8.46 -11.26 -19.94
C ASN A 833 -8.31 -12.21 -18.74
N TYR A 834 -7.33 -11.92 -17.90
CA TYR A 834 -7.01 -12.73 -16.73
C TYR A 834 -8.17 -12.93 -15.72
N PHE A 835 -9.22 -12.11 -15.77
CA PHE A 835 -10.43 -12.23 -14.94
C PHE A 835 -11.52 -13.11 -15.54
N GLY A 836 -11.27 -13.72 -16.70
CA GLY A 836 -12.31 -14.39 -17.46
C GLY A 836 -13.29 -13.39 -18.06
N GLU A 837 -12.86 -12.17 -18.39
CA GLU A 837 -13.70 -11.15 -19.02
C GLU A 837 -13.24 -10.83 -20.44
N VAL A 838 -14.20 -10.55 -21.29
CA VAL A 838 -14.04 -10.09 -22.66
C VAL A 838 -14.26 -8.58 -22.69
N MET A 839 -13.33 -7.86 -23.31
CA MET A 839 -13.51 -6.46 -23.63
C MET A 839 -14.23 -6.34 -24.98
N MET A 840 -15.32 -5.58 -25.03
CA MET A 840 -16.00 -5.24 -26.28
C MET A 840 -16.01 -3.72 -26.45
N VAL A 841 -15.74 -3.24 -27.65
CA VAL A 841 -15.62 -1.80 -27.97
C VAL A 841 -16.44 -1.43 -29.20
N ILE A 842 -16.89 -0.18 -29.27
CA ILE A 842 -17.52 0.42 -30.44
C ILE A 842 -16.90 1.81 -30.68
N THR A 843 -16.67 2.19 -31.95
CA THR A 843 -16.14 3.52 -32.25
C THR A 843 -17.23 4.57 -32.11
N TRP A 844 -16.86 5.82 -31.81
CA TRP A 844 -17.88 6.87 -31.68
C TRP A 844 -18.67 7.09 -32.98
N ARG A 845 -18.01 7.01 -34.13
CA ARG A 845 -18.67 7.11 -35.44
C ARG A 845 -19.73 6.02 -35.65
N ASP A 846 -19.44 4.78 -35.24
CA ASP A 846 -20.42 3.69 -35.33
C ASP A 846 -21.61 3.92 -34.39
N VAL A 847 -21.40 4.57 -33.23
CA VAL A 847 -22.48 4.98 -32.32
C VAL A 847 -23.35 6.06 -32.98
N GLU A 848 -22.75 7.05 -33.64
CA GLU A 848 -23.47 8.10 -34.36
C GLU A 848 -24.35 7.51 -35.47
N ASP A 849 -23.78 6.65 -36.32
CA ASP A 849 -24.52 5.99 -37.40
C ASP A 849 -25.67 5.11 -36.87
N LEU A 850 -25.44 4.41 -35.76
CA LEU A 850 -26.44 3.57 -35.09
C LEU A 850 -27.62 4.40 -34.57
N VAL A 851 -27.34 5.46 -33.81
CA VAL A 851 -28.36 6.32 -33.19
C VAL A 851 -29.11 7.15 -34.24
N ASP A 852 -28.41 7.71 -35.22
CA ASP A 852 -29.03 8.46 -36.32
C ASP A 852 -29.92 7.55 -37.19
N GLY A 853 -29.55 6.27 -37.31
CA GLY A 853 -30.37 5.23 -37.94
C GLY A 853 -31.72 5.04 -37.26
N TRP A 854 -31.74 5.00 -35.93
CA TRP A 854 -32.99 4.88 -35.15
C TRP A 854 -33.96 6.04 -35.42
N PHE A 855 -33.46 7.26 -35.55
CA PHE A 855 -34.28 8.44 -35.86
C PHE A 855 -34.82 8.48 -37.30
N ARG A 856 -34.19 7.77 -38.24
CA ARG A 856 -34.62 7.72 -39.66
C ARG A 856 -35.70 6.67 -39.94
N THR A 857 -35.80 5.64 -39.10
CA THR A 857 -36.73 4.52 -39.27
C THR A 857 -38.09 4.72 -38.63
N GLU A 858 -38.28 5.77 -37.82
CA GLU A 858 -39.56 6.08 -37.17
C GLU A 858 -40.51 6.85 -38.11
N THR A 859 -41.76 6.41 -38.18
CA THR A 859 -42.83 7.12 -38.89
C THR A 859 -43.17 8.44 -38.18
N GLU A 860 -43.73 9.40 -38.92
CA GLU A 860 -44.12 10.73 -38.38
C GLU A 860 -45.17 10.64 -37.24
N ASN A 861 -45.88 9.51 -37.14
CA ASN A 861 -46.77 9.17 -36.02
C ASN A 861 -46.03 8.65 -34.77
N GLU A 862 -44.90 7.96 -34.91
CA GLU A 862 -44.06 7.53 -33.79
C GLU A 862 -43.26 8.70 -33.20
N ARG A 863 -42.84 9.65 -34.05
CA ARG A 863 -42.23 10.92 -33.60
C ARG A 863 -43.15 11.76 -32.71
N ARG A 864 -44.48 11.69 -32.89
CA ARG A 864 -45.47 12.34 -32.02
C ARG A 864 -45.68 11.62 -30.68
N ALA A 865 -45.33 10.33 -30.57
CA ALA A 865 -45.42 9.60 -29.29
C ALA A 865 -44.30 9.97 -28.30
N TYR A 866 -43.26 10.68 -28.77
CA TYR A 866 -42.21 11.29 -27.95
C TYR A 866 -42.48 12.79 -27.69
N GLU A 867 -43.74 13.23 -27.69
CA GLU A 867 -44.13 14.58 -27.26
C GLU A 867 -43.80 14.79 -25.77
N GLU A 868 -43.21 15.95 -25.46
CA GLU A 868 -42.65 16.39 -24.16
C GLU A 868 -43.18 15.65 -22.93
N ILE A 869 -42.41 14.68 -22.44
CA ILE A 869 -42.58 14.19 -21.07
C ILE A 869 -42.11 15.31 -20.13
N ARG A 870 -43.05 15.95 -19.42
CA ARG A 870 -42.74 16.98 -18.41
C ARG A 870 -42.54 16.32 -17.06
N TYR A 871 -41.38 16.54 -16.45
CA TYR A 871 -41.08 16.05 -15.10
C TYR A 871 -41.42 17.14 -14.06
N GLU A 872 -42.41 16.91 -13.20
CA GLU A 872 -42.83 17.87 -12.17
C GLU A 872 -42.57 17.35 -10.75
N GLY A 873 -41.69 18.05 -10.02
CA GLY A 873 -41.43 17.89 -8.59
C GLY A 873 -40.01 17.38 -8.23
N GLY A 874 -39.35 18.03 -7.25
CA GLY A 874 -38.22 17.49 -6.44
C GLY A 874 -36.79 17.41 -7.02
N ARG A 875 -35.99 18.48 -6.81
CA ARG A 875 -34.50 18.70 -6.92
C ARG A 875 -33.64 18.07 -8.02
#